data_AF-A0AAF5D4V3-F1
#
_entry.id   AF-A0AAF5D4V3-F1
#
_cell.length_a   1.000
_cell.length_b   1.000
_cell.length_c   1.000
_cell.angle_alpha   90.00
_cell.angle_beta   90.00
_cell.angle_gamma   90.00
#
_symmetry.space_group_name_H-M   'P 1'
#
loop_
_entity.id
_entity.type
_entity.pdbx_description
1 polymer ?
#
loop_
_entity_poly.entity_id
_entity_poly.type
_entity_poly.pdbx_seq_one_letter_code
_entity_poly.pdbx_strand_id
1 'polypeptide(L)'
;MSTNRRPVSEKISESLHILDHDPSLALYQIQVHIHKTLPKITSRKYKMIKINEQLDGACFDIDNSKEKNGDISLPTLEEILKAVGTSKVENDACEFQIYGVENVCDERDTKNYFIYCTGKLMHSVMYHKLFNDSKTFVDKPLKYNPNRTMADFLEQFPETVEKINREKLITFVNNYFYEEGHELENCTSLDDWSDKPEKLINIKDDTLRSWALKLNLIWKNLCRSVKDDVNKDNEKYSLIYVPNNFIIPGGRFREFYYWDTYWIIKGLLKSGMYKTAKGIIENFFYIIKKYSFIPNGGRIYYLKRSQPALLTSMVDEYYTATKDINFLFDAMPILETELSFWEKRRTTNVTINGNNYVVFQYRADSNVPRPESYFQDVNTTKNIKGCDKKREIWKSISSTAESGWDFSTRFLSNFSDFSSFQTTDIVEVDINAILCSIYGTISKLYSYIEYNDKSKEFEEKYNNFMKTFKYVFYNSKNYGWYDYNKKSQKHNFGYYPSNLSPLYWKCFGNEEEQNIPLLYNKLKSEGVFSYRGGLPTSLYDSNQQWDLPNGWSPTNHMVIIGLSKTNNSFLQDEALKLAKRWILSNFRTFKKENAMFEKYNVVSEKIGHGGGGEYDVQEGFGWTNGVILDLLTKYSNNLTIDDLDDLCDVLYPNDKYWTKNISNILEIKNESYKEWGQFLHNKWKDLCYQFDEDVKNHPIKYSSIYLPNKFIASDIILEGNRMWDIYYIVKGLLVSKMYETSKGMIGNLLHLIDIYGYIPYGYRIYHLKKTTVPLLALTVNEYFQHTNNLDFLKKALPYLEKEFLFWEKERSVSVKISEKNYTGFRYQASPNIPRVENFYSDYNLGSQLSDCDDRLEYWKKLQTISESSQLSYRWITYKKEKKDVIDTNILPIELNSILCNTSGIIANFYKITGNNDKFKKYTQLKKSFKAIFYNASDKLKKPYITKASKEKPENLYFTINQMIIEGLLGSNNT
;
A
#
# COMPACT_ATOMS: atom_id res chain seq x y z
N MET A 1 -49.72 10.52 31.83
CA MET A 1 -50.22 9.21 31.38
C MET A 1 -50.42 8.29 32.59
N SER A 2 -51.51 8.48 33.34
CA SER A 2 -51.92 7.58 34.43
C SER A 2 -52.74 6.42 33.84
N THR A 3 -52.13 5.63 32.95
CA THR A 3 -52.82 4.45 32.45
C THR A 3 -52.85 3.41 33.57
N ASN A 4 -54.05 2.92 33.88
CA ASN A 4 -54.38 1.84 34.82
C ASN A 4 -53.51 0.59 34.62
N ARG A 5 -52.24 0.64 35.01
CA ARG A 5 -51.36 -0.53 35.05
C ARG A 5 -51.62 -1.24 36.36
N ARG A 6 -52.58 -2.17 36.32
CA ARG A 6 -52.75 -3.17 37.38
C ARG A 6 -51.40 -3.87 37.65
N PRO A 7 -50.98 -4.02 38.91
CA PRO A 7 -49.83 -4.82 39.31
C PRO A 7 -49.85 -6.21 38.66
N VAL A 8 -48.68 -6.73 38.29
CA VAL A 8 -48.57 -8.10 37.73
C VAL A 8 -49.10 -9.15 38.70
N SER A 9 -48.98 -8.91 40.01
CA SER A 9 -49.57 -9.76 41.05
C SER A 9 -51.08 -9.92 40.91
N GLU A 10 -51.81 -8.85 40.59
CA GLU A 10 -53.27 -8.91 40.38
C GLU A 10 -53.61 -9.73 39.14
N LYS A 11 -52.86 -9.57 38.05
CA LYS A 11 -53.10 -10.34 36.82
C LYS A 11 -52.82 -11.82 36.99
N ILE A 12 -51.76 -12.17 37.73
CA ILE A 12 -51.50 -13.57 38.11
C ILE A 12 -52.63 -14.10 39.00
N SER A 13 -53.13 -13.29 39.94
CA SER A 13 -54.27 -13.65 40.79
C SER A 13 -55.54 -13.92 39.99
N GLU A 14 -55.86 -13.09 38.99
CA GLU A 14 -56.99 -13.34 38.08
C GLU A 14 -56.79 -14.63 37.28
N SER A 15 -55.59 -14.89 36.74
CA SER A 15 -55.33 -16.16 36.04
C SER A 15 -55.43 -17.36 36.99
N LEU A 16 -55.11 -17.22 38.28
CA LEU A 16 -55.32 -18.27 39.28
C LEU A 16 -56.82 -18.53 39.55
N HIS A 17 -57.68 -17.50 39.49
CA HIS A 17 -59.13 -17.70 39.60
C HIS A 17 -59.73 -18.40 38.37
N ILE A 18 -59.14 -18.21 37.19
CA ILE A 18 -59.56 -18.92 35.95
C ILE A 18 -59.20 -20.41 36.03
N LEU A 19 -58.22 -20.78 36.85
CA LEU A 19 -57.66 -22.12 36.93
C LEU A 19 -58.69 -23.20 37.32
N ASP A 20 -59.72 -22.84 38.09
CA ASP A 20 -60.84 -23.73 38.44
C ASP A 20 -61.78 -24.02 37.26
N HIS A 21 -61.84 -23.15 36.25
CA HIS A 21 -62.77 -23.27 35.11
C HIS A 21 -62.07 -23.64 33.79
N ASP A 22 -60.87 -23.12 33.54
CA ASP A 22 -60.07 -23.39 32.34
C ASP A 22 -58.56 -23.38 32.68
N PRO A 23 -58.00 -24.54 33.09
CA PRO A 23 -56.60 -24.66 33.48
C PRO A 23 -55.63 -24.33 32.33
N SER A 24 -56.00 -24.65 31.09
CA SER A 24 -55.14 -24.45 29.92
C SER A 24 -54.97 -22.96 29.61
N LEU A 25 -56.07 -22.20 29.62
CA LEU A 25 -56.03 -20.76 29.42
C LEU A 25 -55.30 -20.05 30.58
N ALA A 26 -55.56 -20.46 31.81
CA ALA A 26 -54.90 -19.92 33.00
C ALA A 26 -53.37 -20.09 32.95
N LEU A 27 -52.89 -21.31 32.68
CA LEU A 27 -51.46 -21.60 32.59
C LEU A 27 -50.77 -20.84 31.45
N TYR A 28 -51.43 -20.72 30.29
CA TYR A 28 -50.91 -19.95 29.16
C TYR A 28 -50.77 -18.45 29.53
N GLN A 29 -51.78 -17.85 30.18
CA GLN A 29 -51.72 -16.46 30.61
C GLN A 29 -50.60 -16.22 31.65
N ILE A 30 -50.46 -17.12 32.62
CA ILE A 30 -49.38 -17.08 33.62
C ILE A 30 -48.01 -17.15 32.91
N GLN A 31 -47.82 -18.09 31.99
CA GLN A 31 -46.57 -18.22 31.22
C GLN A 31 -46.24 -16.91 30.47
N VAL A 32 -47.22 -16.33 29.77
CA VAL A 32 -47.03 -15.07 29.04
C VAL A 32 -46.67 -13.92 30.00
N HIS A 33 -47.28 -13.86 31.18
CA HIS A 33 -46.97 -12.83 32.18
C HIS A 33 -45.60 -13.01 32.80
N ILE A 34 -45.21 -14.23 33.16
CA ILE A 34 -43.87 -14.53 33.66
C ILE A 34 -42.83 -14.18 32.59
N HIS A 35 -43.02 -14.63 31.35
CA HIS A 35 -42.07 -14.38 30.27
C HIS A 35 -41.89 -12.89 29.96
N LYS A 36 -42.96 -12.09 30.02
CA LYS A 36 -42.89 -10.63 29.80
C LYS A 36 -42.31 -9.85 30.99
N THR A 37 -42.47 -10.36 32.21
CA THR A 37 -42.17 -9.59 33.43
C THR A 37 -40.85 -10.00 34.08
N LEU A 38 -40.55 -11.30 34.11
CA LEU A 38 -39.37 -11.84 34.77
C LEU A 38 -38.07 -11.20 34.28
N PRO A 39 -37.81 -11.01 32.97
CA PRO A 39 -36.59 -10.34 32.51
C PRO A 39 -36.45 -8.92 33.07
N LYS A 40 -37.56 -8.17 33.17
CA LYS A 40 -37.57 -6.80 33.71
C LYS A 40 -37.33 -6.78 35.23
N ILE A 41 -37.90 -7.74 35.97
CA ILE A 41 -37.69 -7.87 37.41
C ILE A 41 -36.24 -8.31 37.69
N THR A 42 -35.72 -9.31 36.97
CA THR A 42 -34.34 -9.77 37.10
C THR A 42 -33.36 -8.64 36.79
N SER A 43 -33.58 -7.89 35.71
CA SER A 43 -32.78 -6.70 35.36
C SER A 43 -32.80 -5.63 36.46
N ARG A 44 -33.98 -5.33 37.03
CA ARG A 44 -34.10 -4.39 38.16
C ARG A 44 -33.43 -4.90 39.43
N LYS A 45 -33.61 -6.17 39.77
CA LYS A 45 -32.97 -6.81 40.93
C LYS A 45 -31.45 -6.77 40.79
N TYR A 46 -30.93 -7.08 39.60
CA TYR A 46 -29.50 -7.00 39.31
C TYR A 46 -28.97 -5.55 39.42
N LYS A 47 -29.70 -4.56 38.90
CA LYS A 47 -29.38 -3.14 39.11
C LYS A 47 -29.37 -2.75 40.60
N MET A 48 -30.36 -3.22 41.36
CA MET A 48 -30.49 -2.93 42.78
C MET A 48 -29.35 -3.56 43.59
N ILE A 49 -28.97 -4.80 43.29
CA ILE A 49 -27.81 -5.48 43.88
C ILE A 49 -26.53 -4.69 43.59
N LYS A 50 -26.31 -4.28 42.33
CA LYS A 50 -25.15 -3.44 41.96
C LYS A 50 -25.11 -2.10 42.71
N ILE A 51 -26.26 -1.45 42.86
CA ILE A 51 -26.34 -0.19 43.63
C ILE A 51 -26.05 -0.47 45.11
N ASN A 52 -26.54 -1.57 45.66
CA ASN A 52 -26.28 -1.93 47.06
C ASN A 52 -24.80 -2.24 47.30
N GLU A 53 -24.16 -3.00 46.40
CA GLU A 53 -22.71 -3.25 46.45
C GLU A 53 -21.88 -1.96 46.36
N GLN A 54 -22.30 -1.00 45.52
CA GLN A 54 -21.67 0.32 45.43
C GLN A 54 -21.87 1.14 46.71
N LEU A 55 -23.05 1.06 47.33
CA LEU A 55 -23.38 1.73 48.59
C LEU A 55 -22.60 1.13 49.76
N ASP A 56 -22.51 -0.19 49.83
CA ASP A 56 -21.73 -0.91 50.84
C ASP A 56 -20.23 -0.59 50.69
N GLY A 57 -19.71 -0.56 49.46
CA GLY A 57 -18.34 -0.13 49.18
C GLY A 57 -18.07 1.33 49.59
N ALA A 58 -18.98 2.26 49.25
CA ALA A 58 -18.86 3.65 49.65
C ALA A 58 -18.98 3.85 51.17
N CYS A 59 -19.84 3.09 51.86
CA CYS A 59 -19.92 3.11 53.31
C CYS A 59 -18.65 2.58 53.95
N PHE A 60 -18.08 1.49 53.41
CA PHE A 60 -16.81 0.92 53.87
C PHE A 60 -15.64 1.89 53.67
N ASP A 61 -15.61 2.63 52.56
CA ASP A 61 -14.62 3.69 52.32
C ASP A 61 -14.78 4.87 53.29
N ILE A 62 -16.02 5.25 53.62
CA ILE A 62 -16.32 6.28 54.63
C ILE A 62 -15.89 5.82 56.03
N ASP A 63 -16.15 4.57 56.40
CA ASP A 63 -15.77 4.05 57.71
C ASP A 63 -14.25 3.87 57.82
N ASN A 64 -13.58 3.40 56.77
CA ASN A 64 -12.11 3.35 56.71
C ASN A 64 -11.48 4.75 56.77
N SER A 65 -12.10 5.75 56.14
CA SER A 65 -11.60 7.13 56.21
C SER A 65 -11.87 7.75 57.58
N LYS A 66 -12.95 7.40 58.28
CA LYS A 66 -13.17 7.77 59.69
C LYS A 66 -12.15 7.13 60.63
N GLU A 67 -11.88 5.83 60.50
CA GLU A 67 -10.87 5.15 61.33
C GLU A 67 -9.46 5.67 61.07
N LYS A 68 -9.11 5.99 59.81
CA LYS A 68 -7.81 6.59 59.48
C LYS A 68 -7.69 8.07 59.85
N ASN A 69 -8.79 8.80 59.98
CA ASN A 69 -8.77 10.20 60.41
C ASN A 69 -8.61 10.38 61.93
N GLY A 70 -8.26 9.31 62.65
CA GLY A 70 -8.03 9.34 64.10
C GLY A 70 -6.86 10.22 64.56
N ASP A 71 -5.82 10.45 63.76
CA ASP A 71 -4.69 11.33 64.18
C ASP A 71 -3.66 11.63 63.06
N ILE A 72 -4.06 11.58 61.79
CA ILE A 72 -3.11 11.81 60.69
C ILE A 72 -3.01 13.31 60.42
N SER A 73 -1.91 13.93 60.85
CA SER A 73 -1.53 15.26 60.37
C SER A 73 -1.40 15.20 58.84
N LEU A 74 -2.26 15.94 58.13
CA LEU A 74 -2.12 16.11 56.69
C LEU A 74 -0.71 16.63 56.38
N PRO A 75 0.04 15.97 55.47
CA PRO A 75 1.32 16.49 55.02
C PRO A 75 1.14 17.92 54.53
N THR A 76 2.06 18.79 54.91
CA THR A 76 2.05 20.16 54.39
C THR A 76 2.20 20.14 52.87
N LEU A 77 1.66 21.15 52.18
CA LEU A 77 1.83 21.29 50.73
C LEU A 77 3.32 21.18 50.32
N GLU A 78 4.22 21.63 51.20
CA GLU A 78 5.67 21.53 51.04
C GLU A 78 6.19 20.09 51.06
N GLU A 79 5.68 19.23 51.93
CA GLU A 79 6.04 17.80 51.99
C GLU A 79 5.53 17.03 50.78
N ILE A 80 4.34 17.36 50.29
CA ILE A 80 3.80 16.80 49.03
C ILE A 80 4.70 17.22 47.85
N LEU A 81 5.08 18.50 47.77
CA LEU A 81 5.97 19.01 46.72
C LEU A 81 7.38 18.40 46.80
N LYS A 82 7.88 18.12 48.01
CA LYS A 82 9.16 17.42 48.24
C LYS A 82 9.10 15.96 47.81
N ALA A 83 8.03 15.25 48.17
CA ALA A 83 7.84 13.84 47.80
C ALA A 83 7.67 13.66 46.28
N VAL A 84 7.11 14.66 45.60
CA VAL A 84 6.99 14.69 44.12
C VAL A 84 8.23 15.31 43.45
N GLY A 85 9.24 15.76 44.22
CA GLY A 85 10.52 16.23 43.69
C GLY A 85 10.43 17.51 42.87
N THR A 86 9.46 18.40 43.13
CA THR A 86 9.32 19.67 42.40
C THR A 86 10.32 20.71 42.93
N SER A 87 11.58 20.58 42.54
CA SER A 87 12.52 21.70 42.65
C SER A 87 12.15 22.78 41.63
N LYS A 88 12.38 24.04 42.01
CA LYS A 88 12.07 25.27 41.26
C LYS A 88 12.95 25.46 40.00
N VAL A 89 13.27 24.36 39.33
CA VAL A 89 13.80 24.35 37.96
C VAL A 89 12.61 24.66 37.06
N GLU A 90 12.84 25.45 36.01
CA GLU A 90 11.88 25.73 34.94
C GLU A 90 11.46 24.40 34.26
N ASN A 91 10.64 23.59 34.94
CA ASN A 91 10.23 22.25 34.56
C ASN A 91 9.30 22.34 33.33
N ASP A 92 9.90 22.49 32.16
CA ASP A 92 9.28 22.30 30.84
C ASP A 92 8.88 20.83 30.60
N ALA A 93 9.13 19.93 31.55
CA ALA A 93 8.70 18.54 31.53
C ALA A 93 7.19 18.44 31.82
N CYS A 94 6.39 18.71 30.79
CA CYS A 94 4.95 18.65 30.80
C CYS A 94 4.39 17.30 31.28
N GLU A 95 5.19 16.24 31.24
CA GLU A 95 4.82 14.89 31.67
C GLU A 95 4.63 14.78 33.21
N PHE A 96 5.15 15.74 34.00
CA PHE A 96 5.07 15.73 35.48
C PHE A 96 4.08 16.73 36.10
N GLN A 97 3.43 17.58 35.31
CA GLN A 97 2.44 18.50 35.87
C GLN A 97 1.23 17.71 36.42
N ILE A 98 0.57 18.25 37.45
CA ILE A 98 -0.60 17.60 38.08
C ILE A 98 -1.92 18.11 37.46
N TYR A 99 -1.99 19.40 37.13
CA TYR A 99 -3.21 20.00 36.59
C TYR A 99 -3.37 19.75 35.09
N GLY A 100 -4.58 19.37 34.67
CA GLY A 100 -4.94 19.17 33.27
C GLY A 100 -4.40 17.87 32.64
N VAL A 101 -3.87 16.94 33.44
CA VAL A 101 -3.30 15.68 32.95
C VAL A 101 -4.34 14.57 32.94
N GLU A 102 -4.52 13.96 31.77
CA GLU A 102 -5.31 12.75 31.54
C GLU A 102 -4.32 11.62 31.21
N ASN A 103 -3.98 10.80 32.22
CA ASN A 103 -3.08 9.66 32.03
C ASN A 103 -3.75 8.53 31.24
N VAL A 104 -2.96 7.67 30.59
CA VAL A 104 -3.46 6.47 29.87
C VAL A 104 -4.09 5.40 30.78
N CYS A 105 -3.83 5.49 32.08
CA CYS A 105 -4.54 4.82 33.18
C CYS A 105 -4.14 5.47 34.50
N ASP A 106 -5.01 5.35 35.50
CA ASP A 106 -4.84 5.92 36.85
C ASP A 106 -5.30 4.95 37.95
N GLU A 107 -5.29 5.39 39.21
CA GLU A 107 -5.66 4.57 40.37
C GLU A 107 -7.08 3.98 40.31
N ARG A 108 -7.98 4.56 39.49
CA ARG A 108 -9.35 4.03 39.29
C ARG A 108 -9.37 2.86 38.31
N ASP A 109 -8.37 2.76 37.45
CA ASP A 109 -8.25 1.70 36.46
C ASP A 109 -7.41 0.52 36.99
N THR A 110 -6.33 0.81 37.73
CA THR A 110 -5.41 -0.22 38.24
C THR A 110 -4.53 0.27 39.40
N LYS A 111 -4.12 -0.64 40.28
CA LYS A 111 -3.27 -0.34 41.45
C LYS A 111 -1.77 -0.22 41.13
N ASN A 112 -1.36 -0.59 39.92
CA ASN A 112 0.04 -0.50 39.46
C ASN A 112 0.25 0.63 38.43
N TYR A 113 -0.66 1.61 38.39
CA TYR A 113 -0.65 2.67 37.38
C TYR A 113 0.64 3.51 37.40
N PHE A 114 1.22 3.74 38.58
CA PHE A 114 2.47 4.47 38.78
C PHE A 114 3.73 3.70 38.34
N ILE A 115 3.59 2.46 37.85
CA ILE A 115 4.66 1.68 37.23
C ILE A 115 4.54 1.72 35.70
N TYR A 116 3.32 1.53 35.17
CA TYR A 116 3.08 1.24 33.75
C TYR A 116 2.37 2.34 32.96
N CYS A 117 1.69 3.28 33.64
CA CYS A 117 0.90 4.34 33.01
C CYS A 117 1.58 5.70 33.14
N THR A 118 2.25 5.92 34.27
CA THR A 118 2.92 7.17 34.65
C THR A 118 3.99 6.86 35.70
N GLY A 119 4.73 7.88 36.16
CA GLY A 119 5.64 7.78 37.31
C GLY A 119 7.13 7.84 36.97
N LYS A 120 7.94 8.14 37.99
CA LYS A 120 9.38 8.39 37.88
C LYS A 120 10.15 7.18 37.34
N LEU A 121 9.78 5.96 37.73
CA LEU A 121 10.44 4.74 37.25
C LEU A 121 10.34 4.60 35.72
N MET A 122 9.11 4.64 35.18
CA MET A 122 8.89 4.56 33.74
C MET A 122 9.61 5.70 33.01
N HIS A 123 9.46 6.94 33.49
CA HIS A 123 10.14 8.09 32.87
C HIS A 123 11.67 7.91 32.86
N SER A 124 12.24 7.37 33.94
CA SER A 124 13.69 7.11 34.02
C SER A 124 14.15 6.07 33.01
N VAL A 125 13.39 4.99 32.86
CA VAL A 125 13.69 3.94 31.87
C VAL A 125 13.64 4.49 30.45
N MET A 126 12.64 5.32 30.14
CA MET A 126 12.47 5.93 28.82
C MET A 126 13.51 7.01 28.53
N TYR A 127 13.81 7.89 29.49
CA TYR A 127 14.80 8.96 29.36
C TYR A 127 16.20 8.38 29.07
N HIS A 128 16.60 7.35 29.81
CA HIS A 128 17.90 6.69 29.65
C HIS A 128 17.95 5.65 28.52
N LYS A 129 16.85 5.49 27.77
CA LYS A 129 16.73 4.54 26.64
C LYS A 129 17.33 3.18 26.98
N LEU A 130 16.82 2.55 28.04
CA LEU A 130 17.36 1.24 28.45
C LEU A 130 17.14 0.16 27.39
N PHE A 131 16.08 0.32 26.61
CA PHE A 131 15.69 -0.55 25.51
C PHE A 131 15.54 0.28 24.22
N ASN A 132 15.80 -0.35 23.07
CA ASN A 132 15.60 0.29 21.75
C ASN A 132 14.12 0.54 21.46
N ASP A 133 13.25 -0.29 22.03
CA ASP A 133 11.81 -0.27 21.85
C ASP A 133 11.14 0.14 23.16
N SER A 134 10.41 1.26 23.14
CA SER A 134 9.71 1.79 24.32
C SER A 134 8.74 0.77 24.93
N LYS A 135 8.20 -0.17 24.12
CA LYS A 135 7.27 -1.18 24.60
C LYS A 135 7.93 -2.24 25.51
N THR A 136 9.23 -2.48 25.37
CA THR A 136 9.92 -3.56 26.10
C THR A 136 9.74 -3.43 27.60
N PHE A 137 9.94 -2.24 28.18
CA PHE A 137 9.81 -2.05 29.61
C PHE A 137 8.37 -2.26 30.11
N VAL A 138 7.40 -1.67 29.43
CA VAL A 138 5.99 -1.70 29.88
C VAL A 138 5.36 -3.09 29.72
N ASP A 139 5.99 -3.98 28.94
CA ASP A 139 5.62 -5.39 28.81
C ASP A 139 6.29 -6.31 29.87
N LYS A 140 7.22 -5.81 30.68
CA LYS A 140 7.91 -6.60 31.70
C LYS A 140 7.06 -6.75 32.97
N PRO A 141 6.81 -7.97 33.46
CA PRO A 141 6.11 -8.19 34.73
C PRO A 141 6.97 -7.88 35.95
N LEU A 142 6.34 -7.49 37.05
CA LEU A 142 7.01 -7.30 38.33
C LEU A 142 7.29 -8.63 39.05
N LYS A 143 8.45 -8.72 39.71
CA LYS A 143 8.81 -9.79 40.66
C LYS A 143 8.20 -9.56 42.05
N TYR A 144 8.01 -8.29 42.42
CA TYR A 144 7.50 -7.85 43.72
C TYR A 144 6.24 -7.00 43.57
N ASN A 145 5.49 -6.78 44.64
CA ASN A 145 4.29 -5.93 44.58
C ASN A 145 4.68 -4.48 44.14
N PRO A 146 3.80 -3.77 43.43
CA PRO A 146 4.15 -2.48 42.80
C PRO A 146 4.57 -1.42 43.84
N ASN A 147 3.91 -1.36 45.01
CA ASN A 147 4.26 -0.42 46.07
C ASN A 147 5.69 -0.63 46.60
N ARG A 148 6.10 -1.88 46.84
CA ARG A 148 7.47 -2.19 47.27
C ARG A 148 8.46 -1.81 46.18
N THR A 149 8.20 -2.22 44.94
CA THR A 149 9.09 -1.89 43.81
C THR A 149 9.29 -0.38 43.68
N MET A 150 8.23 0.42 43.83
CA MET A 150 8.36 1.88 43.76
C MET A 150 9.06 2.47 44.99
N ALA A 151 8.80 1.96 46.20
CA ALA A 151 9.50 2.40 47.41
C ALA A 151 11.02 2.14 47.30
N ASP A 152 11.40 0.91 46.94
CA ASP A 152 12.80 0.50 46.76
C ASP A 152 13.47 1.27 45.61
N PHE A 153 12.71 1.66 44.57
CA PHE A 153 13.19 2.53 43.49
C PHE A 153 13.47 3.96 43.98
N LEU A 154 12.52 4.57 44.69
CA LEU A 154 12.66 5.94 45.18
C LEU A 154 13.78 6.07 46.23
N GLU A 155 14.01 5.04 47.02
CA GLU A 155 15.15 4.96 47.96
C GLU A 155 16.49 4.87 47.23
N GLN A 156 16.59 4.03 46.18
CA GLN A 156 17.84 3.84 45.43
C GLN A 156 18.17 4.98 44.46
N PHE A 157 17.16 5.70 43.98
CA PHE A 157 17.27 6.78 43.00
C PHE A 157 16.56 8.06 43.48
N PRO A 158 17.00 8.70 44.58
CA PRO A 158 16.40 9.94 45.07
C PRO A 158 16.64 11.14 44.14
N GLU A 159 17.68 11.11 43.31
CA GLU A 159 18.05 12.18 42.38
C GLU A 159 17.03 12.43 41.26
N THR A 160 17.18 13.54 40.52
CA THR A 160 16.36 13.82 39.32
C THR A 160 16.67 12.82 38.21
N VAL A 161 15.72 12.59 37.30
CA VAL A 161 15.82 11.54 36.27
C VAL A 161 17.08 11.68 35.42
N GLU A 162 17.48 12.90 35.09
CA GLU A 162 18.66 13.19 34.27
C GLU A 162 19.96 12.75 34.94
N LYS A 163 19.98 12.68 36.27
CA LYS A 163 21.16 12.34 37.09
C LYS A 163 21.26 10.86 37.42
N ILE A 164 20.22 10.07 37.15
CA ILE A 164 20.22 8.63 37.43
C ILE A 164 21.35 7.93 36.66
N ASN A 165 22.12 7.11 37.35
CA ASN A 165 23.14 6.27 36.70
C ASN A 165 22.46 5.13 35.91
N ARG A 166 22.68 5.11 34.60
CA ARG A 166 22.07 4.13 33.67
C ARG A 166 22.36 2.68 34.02
N GLU A 167 23.58 2.33 34.42
CA GLU A 167 23.95 0.94 34.75
C GLU A 167 23.28 0.45 36.04
N LYS A 168 23.20 1.32 37.06
CA LYS A 168 22.44 1.04 38.28
C LYS A 168 20.96 0.86 37.95
N LEU A 169 20.39 1.69 37.07
CA LEU A 169 19.00 1.58 36.66
C LEU A 169 18.72 0.26 35.91
N ILE A 170 19.60 -0.17 35.01
CA ILE A 170 19.51 -1.49 34.34
C ILE A 170 19.52 -2.61 35.38
N THR A 171 20.42 -2.55 36.35
CA THR A 171 20.52 -3.53 37.43
C THR A 171 19.23 -3.58 38.25
N PHE A 172 18.65 -2.42 38.57
CA PHE A 172 17.35 -2.34 39.23
C PHE A 172 16.25 -3.01 38.40
N VAL A 173 16.10 -2.66 37.12
CA VAL A 173 15.07 -3.27 36.26
C VAL A 173 15.24 -4.80 36.20
N ASN A 174 16.46 -5.30 36.02
CA ASN A 174 16.74 -6.74 35.97
C ASN A 174 16.41 -7.45 37.31
N ASN A 175 16.60 -6.78 38.44
CA ASN A 175 16.34 -7.35 39.77
C ASN A 175 14.85 -7.36 40.13
N TYR A 176 14.08 -6.37 39.65
CA TYR A 176 12.68 -6.17 40.05
C TYR A 176 11.66 -6.63 39.01
N PHE A 177 12.07 -6.88 37.77
CA PHE A 177 11.19 -7.31 36.69
C PHE A 177 11.60 -8.67 36.11
N TYR A 178 10.62 -9.42 35.63
CA TYR A 178 10.83 -10.57 34.76
C TYR A 178 11.02 -10.13 33.29
N GLU A 179 11.45 -11.06 32.44
CA GLU A 179 11.46 -10.84 30.99
C GLU A 179 10.05 -10.70 30.42
N GLU A 180 9.90 -9.89 29.37
CA GLU A 180 8.62 -9.73 28.69
C GLU A 180 8.15 -11.06 28.09
N GLY A 181 6.85 -11.34 28.22
CA GLY A 181 6.27 -12.64 27.84
C GLY A 181 6.30 -13.70 28.92
N HIS A 182 6.88 -13.43 30.10
CA HIS A 182 6.75 -14.33 31.27
C HIS A 182 5.28 -14.60 31.63
N GLU A 183 4.38 -13.66 31.35
CA GLU A 183 2.92 -13.75 31.56
C GLU A 183 2.20 -14.83 30.74
N LEU A 184 2.83 -15.30 29.66
CA LEU A 184 2.16 -16.08 28.63
C LEU A 184 2.68 -17.51 28.57
N GLU A 185 1.80 -18.38 28.10
CA GLU A 185 2.10 -19.76 27.75
C GLU A 185 1.77 -19.97 26.28
N ASN A 186 2.43 -20.93 25.64
CA ASN A 186 1.90 -21.47 24.39
C ASN A 186 0.61 -22.22 24.69
N CYS A 187 -0.37 -22.14 23.79
CA CYS A 187 -1.61 -22.90 23.95
C CYS A 187 -1.33 -24.39 24.10
N THR A 188 -1.88 -25.01 25.14
CA THR A 188 -1.74 -26.45 25.40
C THR A 188 -2.39 -27.29 24.31
N SER A 189 -3.50 -26.81 23.75
CA SER A 189 -4.20 -27.43 22.61
C SER A 189 -5.04 -26.41 21.82
N LEU A 190 -5.22 -26.71 20.54
CA LEU A 190 -6.19 -26.09 19.63
C LEU A 190 -7.03 -27.23 19.05
N ASP A 191 -7.98 -27.73 19.85
CA ASP A 191 -8.71 -28.98 19.57
C ASP A 191 -9.46 -28.97 18.23
N ASP A 192 -9.86 -27.79 17.75
CA ASP A 192 -10.59 -27.60 16.50
C ASP A 192 -9.69 -27.25 15.31
N TRP A 193 -8.37 -27.21 15.51
CA TRP A 193 -7.42 -27.05 14.42
C TRP A 193 -7.31 -28.36 13.61
N SER A 194 -7.43 -28.24 12.29
CA SER A 194 -7.20 -29.34 11.35
C SER A 194 -6.10 -28.98 10.36
N ASP A 195 -5.30 -29.97 9.94
CA ASP A 195 -4.29 -29.81 8.89
C ASP A 195 -4.92 -29.64 7.50
N LYS A 196 -6.18 -30.06 7.32
CA LYS A 196 -6.93 -29.98 6.05
C LYS A 196 -8.36 -29.44 6.26
N PRO A 197 -8.52 -28.15 6.64
CA PRO A 197 -9.84 -27.57 6.78
C PRO A 197 -10.64 -27.63 5.46
N GLU A 198 -11.93 -27.96 5.54
CA GLU A 198 -12.80 -28.20 4.38
C GLU A 198 -12.81 -27.02 3.39
N LYS A 199 -12.91 -25.79 3.88
CA LYS A 199 -12.93 -24.60 3.00
C LYS A 199 -11.59 -24.37 2.30
N LEU A 200 -10.48 -24.75 2.93
CA LEU A 200 -9.14 -24.57 2.37
C LEU A 200 -8.80 -25.69 1.38
N ILE A 201 -9.18 -26.95 1.67
CA ILE A 201 -8.93 -28.08 0.75
C ILE A 201 -9.73 -27.93 -0.56
N ASN A 202 -10.83 -27.18 -0.54
CA ASN A 202 -11.65 -26.90 -1.71
C ASN A 202 -11.12 -25.77 -2.62
N ILE A 203 -10.00 -25.13 -2.27
CA ILE A 203 -9.32 -24.16 -3.15
C ILE A 203 -8.88 -24.87 -4.43
N LYS A 204 -9.35 -24.41 -5.60
CA LYS A 204 -9.18 -25.13 -6.88
C LYS A 204 -7.73 -25.22 -7.33
N ASP A 205 -6.99 -24.12 -7.29
CA ASP A 205 -5.58 -24.09 -7.68
C ASP A 205 -4.70 -24.82 -6.66
N ASP A 206 -3.94 -25.82 -7.11
CA ASP A 206 -3.11 -26.67 -6.26
C ASP A 206 -2.01 -25.91 -5.51
N THR A 207 -1.42 -24.90 -6.15
CA THR A 207 -0.34 -24.10 -5.58
C THR A 207 -0.88 -23.17 -4.50
N LEU A 208 -1.99 -22.48 -4.79
CA LEU A 208 -2.65 -21.60 -3.83
C LEU A 208 -3.28 -22.37 -2.68
N ARG A 209 -3.83 -23.56 -2.94
CA ARG A 209 -4.30 -24.47 -1.89
C ARG A 209 -3.17 -24.91 -0.97
N SER A 210 -2.02 -25.33 -1.53
CA SER A 210 -0.83 -25.68 -0.74
C SER A 210 -0.36 -24.51 0.13
N TRP A 211 -0.39 -23.29 -0.42
CA TRP A 211 -0.06 -22.08 0.35
C TRP A 211 -1.07 -21.80 1.47
N ALA A 212 -2.38 -21.89 1.20
CA ALA A 212 -3.41 -21.70 2.23
C ALA A 212 -3.27 -22.69 3.39
N LEU A 213 -2.96 -23.96 3.12
CA LEU A 213 -2.70 -24.97 4.15
C LEU A 213 -1.43 -24.67 4.96
N LYS A 214 -0.40 -24.08 4.34
CA LYS A 214 0.78 -23.58 5.08
C LYS A 214 0.43 -22.40 5.99
N LEU A 215 -0.35 -21.44 5.49
CA LEU A 215 -0.81 -20.30 6.31
C LEU A 215 -1.66 -20.78 7.50
N ASN A 216 -2.48 -21.81 7.32
CA ASN A 216 -3.27 -22.39 8.39
C ASN A 216 -2.44 -22.94 9.57
N LEU A 217 -1.18 -23.35 9.35
CA LEU A 217 -0.29 -23.80 10.44
C LEU A 217 0.06 -22.66 11.40
N ILE A 218 0.01 -21.40 10.96
CA ILE A 218 0.46 -20.26 11.76
C ILE A 218 -0.40 -20.04 12.99
N TRP A 219 -1.67 -20.46 12.96
CA TRP A 219 -2.57 -20.34 14.11
C TRP A 219 -2.03 -21.07 15.35
N LYS A 220 -1.34 -22.21 15.16
CA LYS A 220 -0.67 -22.91 16.26
C LYS A 220 0.49 -22.10 16.84
N ASN A 221 1.22 -21.39 15.99
CA ASN A 221 2.40 -20.61 16.39
C ASN A 221 2.03 -19.28 17.07
N LEU A 222 0.90 -18.69 16.69
CA LEU A 222 0.41 -17.42 17.22
C LEU A 222 -0.52 -17.59 18.44
N CYS A 223 -0.91 -18.82 18.78
CA CYS A 223 -1.79 -19.06 19.91
C CYS A 223 -1.07 -18.90 21.25
N ARG A 224 -1.63 -18.10 22.14
CA ARG A 224 -1.18 -17.91 23.52
C ARG A 224 -2.31 -18.10 24.52
N SER A 225 -1.93 -18.51 25.72
CA SER A 225 -2.78 -18.55 26.91
C SER A 225 -2.18 -17.62 27.96
N VAL A 226 -3.04 -16.94 28.74
CA VAL A 226 -2.56 -16.11 29.86
C VAL A 226 -2.44 -16.99 31.10
N LYS A 227 -1.29 -16.94 31.78
CA LYS A 227 -1.08 -17.68 33.04
C LYS A 227 -2.11 -17.27 34.10
N ASP A 228 -2.54 -18.24 34.90
CA ASP A 228 -3.46 -17.99 36.02
C ASP A 228 -2.91 -16.98 37.05
N ASP A 229 -1.59 -16.88 37.19
CA ASP A 229 -0.94 -15.92 38.09
C ASP A 229 -1.27 -14.47 37.71
N VAL A 230 -1.48 -14.17 36.43
CA VAL A 230 -1.91 -12.84 35.97
C VAL A 230 -3.31 -12.49 36.48
N ASN A 231 -4.18 -13.49 36.68
CA ASN A 231 -5.48 -13.28 37.30
C ASN A 231 -5.36 -13.10 38.82
N LYS A 232 -4.58 -13.97 39.48
CA LYS A 232 -4.43 -14.02 40.94
C LYS A 232 -3.69 -12.82 41.51
N ASP A 233 -2.68 -12.31 40.81
CA ASP A 233 -1.80 -11.24 41.26
C ASP A 233 -1.69 -10.14 40.18
N ASN A 234 -2.84 -9.68 39.70
CA ASN A 234 -2.95 -8.76 38.56
C ASN A 234 -2.15 -7.45 38.74
N GLU A 235 -1.85 -7.03 39.97
CA GLU A 235 -1.09 -5.83 40.28
C GLU A 235 0.39 -5.95 39.85
N LYS A 236 0.90 -7.15 39.59
CA LYS A 236 2.26 -7.37 39.08
C LYS A 236 2.38 -7.28 37.57
N TYR A 237 1.27 -7.15 36.84
CA TYR A 237 1.25 -7.32 35.40
C TYR A 237 0.64 -6.10 34.72
N SER A 238 1.19 -5.74 33.56
CA SER A 238 0.49 -4.83 32.65
C SER A 238 -0.46 -5.57 31.73
N LEU A 239 -0.25 -6.89 31.49
CA LEU A 239 -1.16 -7.72 30.70
C LEU A 239 -2.49 -7.91 31.43
N ILE A 240 -3.59 -7.70 30.70
CA ILE A 240 -4.93 -7.94 31.19
C ILE A 240 -5.24 -9.43 31.01
N TYR A 241 -5.57 -10.11 32.12
CA TYR A 241 -6.03 -11.49 32.08
C TYR A 241 -7.27 -11.67 31.20
N VAL A 242 -7.28 -12.74 30.41
CA VAL A 242 -8.46 -13.24 29.68
C VAL A 242 -8.54 -14.77 29.85
N PRO A 243 -9.75 -15.34 29.97
CA PRO A 243 -9.92 -16.74 30.40
C PRO A 243 -9.64 -17.78 29.30
N ASN A 244 -9.80 -17.43 28.02
CA ASN A 244 -9.61 -18.37 26.91
C ASN A 244 -8.31 -18.10 26.16
N ASN A 245 -7.85 -19.11 25.42
CA ASN A 245 -6.77 -18.97 24.45
C ASN A 245 -7.08 -17.86 23.43
N PHE A 246 -6.04 -17.15 22.99
CA PHE A 246 -6.16 -16.11 21.98
C PHE A 246 -5.00 -16.17 20.98
N ILE A 247 -5.17 -15.47 19.86
CA ILE A 247 -4.16 -15.39 18.80
C ILE A 247 -3.54 -13.99 18.85
N ILE A 248 -2.22 -13.91 19.00
CA ILE A 248 -1.49 -12.64 18.89
C ILE A 248 -1.39 -12.20 17.42
N PRO A 249 -1.20 -10.90 17.13
CA PRO A 249 -0.93 -10.45 15.77
C PRO A 249 0.29 -11.12 15.14
N GLY A 250 1.42 -11.19 15.85
CA GLY A 250 2.67 -11.79 15.34
C GLY A 250 3.91 -11.11 15.89
N GLY A 251 5.09 -11.65 15.58
CA GLY A 251 6.38 -11.05 15.93
C GLY A 251 6.49 -10.56 17.38
N ARG A 252 6.71 -9.26 17.58
CA ARG A 252 6.93 -8.61 18.89
C ARG A 252 5.69 -8.53 19.77
N PHE A 253 4.49 -8.73 19.22
CA PHE A 253 3.23 -8.55 19.93
C PHE A 253 2.95 -9.74 20.86
N ARG A 254 2.49 -9.47 22.08
CA ARG A 254 2.29 -10.50 23.13
C ARG A 254 0.85 -10.54 23.63
N GLU A 255 0.15 -9.42 23.55
CA GLU A 255 -1.27 -9.25 23.86
C GLU A 255 -2.15 -9.37 22.60
N PHE A 256 -3.45 -9.50 22.80
CA PHE A 256 -4.41 -9.30 21.72
C PHE A 256 -4.45 -7.83 21.30
N TYR A 257 -4.79 -7.56 20.04
CA TYR A 257 -5.15 -6.24 19.53
C TYR A 257 -6.54 -6.32 18.89
N TYR A 258 -7.39 -5.35 19.20
CA TYR A 258 -8.83 -5.47 18.92
C TYR A 258 -9.14 -5.45 17.43
N TRP A 259 -8.59 -4.46 16.70
CA TRP A 259 -8.65 -4.35 15.25
C TRP A 259 -8.18 -5.66 14.61
N ASP A 260 -6.94 -6.06 14.86
CA ASP A 260 -6.30 -7.26 14.33
C ASP A 260 -7.15 -8.52 14.48
N THR A 261 -7.77 -8.65 15.64
CA THR A 261 -8.56 -9.83 15.99
C THR A 261 -9.73 -10.04 15.02
N TYR A 262 -10.30 -9.00 14.41
CA TYR A 262 -11.42 -9.18 13.48
C TYR A 262 -11.02 -10.00 12.25
N TRP A 263 -9.90 -9.66 11.64
CA TRP A 263 -9.39 -10.38 10.47
C TRP A 263 -8.82 -11.75 10.86
N ILE A 264 -8.26 -11.89 12.06
CA ILE A 264 -7.88 -13.20 12.61
C ILE A 264 -9.12 -14.10 12.73
N ILE A 265 -10.23 -13.60 13.30
CA ILE A 265 -11.50 -14.36 13.40
C ILE A 265 -11.97 -14.78 12.01
N LYS A 266 -11.92 -13.91 11.01
CA LYS A 266 -12.24 -14.31 9.62
C LYS A 266 -11.38 -15.49 9.16
N GLY A 267 -10.07 -15.42 9.38
CA GLY A 267 -9.13 -16.51 9.08
C GLY A 267 -9.49 -17.81 9.80
N LEU A 268 -9.69 -17.76 11.12
CA LEU A 268 -10.06 -18.91 11.94
C LEU A 268 -11.36 -19.57 11.45
N LEU A 269 -12.38 -18.79 11.09
CA LEU A 269 -13.64 -19.30 10.55
C LEU A 269 -13.49 -19.95 9.17
N LYS A 270 -12.50 -19.55 8.35
CA LYS A 270 -12.14 -20.25 7.11
C LYS A 270 -11.33 -21.51 7.38
N SER A 271 -10.52 -21.50 8.42
CA SER A 271 -9.78 -22.66 8.93
C SER A 271 -10.64 -23.67 9.70
N GLY A 272 -11.94 -23.43 9.85
CA GLY A 272 -12.86 -24.33 10.57
C GLY A 272 -12.71 -24.29 12.10
N MET A 273 -11.97 -23.31 12.63
CA MET A 273 -11.63 -23.20 14.04
C MET A 273 -12.69 -22.41 14.82
N TYR A 274 -13.92 -22.95 14.84
CA TYR A 274 -15.07 -22.30 15.46
C TYR A 274 -14.99 -22.21 16.98
N LYS A 275 -14.46 -23.23 17.67
CA LYS A 275 -14.29 -23.23 19.15
C LYS A 275 -13.26 -22.17 19.55
N THR A 276 -12.15 -22.09 18.82
CA THR A 276 -11.11 -21.07 19.03
C THR A 276 -11.67 -19.67 18.78
N ALA A 277 -12.39 -19.46 17.67
CA ALA A 277 -13.03 -18.18 17.38
C ALA A 277 -14.03 -17.76 18.47
N LYS A 278 -14.86 -18.71 18.96
CA LYS A 278 -15.79 -18.48 20.07
C LYS A 278 -15.05 -18.01 21.33
N GLY A 279 -14.01 -18.73 21.74
CA GLY A 279 -13.23 -18.41 22.94
C GLY A 279 -12.59 -17.01 22.90
N ILE A 280 -12.10 -16.59 21.72
CA ILE A 280 -11.57 -15.24 21.52
C ILE A 280 -12.66 -14.18 21.66
N ILE A 281 -13.85 -14.41 21.09
CA ILE A 281 -14.97 -13.48 21.24
C ILE A 281 -15.45 -13.42 22.71
N GLU A 282 -15.46 -14.55 23.40
CA GLU A 282 -15.78 -14.61 24.84
C GLU A 282 -14.75 -13.90 25.70
N ASN A 283 -13.47 -13.87 25.30
CA ASN A 283 -12.48 -13.01 25.94
C ASN A 283 -12.88 -11.54 25.82
N PHE A 284 -13.37 -11.09 24.67
CA PHE A 284 -13.92 -9.74 24.54
C PHE A 284 -15.19 -9.52 25.36
N PHE A 285 -16.04 -10.54 25.54
CA PHE A 285 -17.16 -10.43 26.47
C PHE A 285 -16.69 -10.22 27.91
N TYR A 286 -15.65 -10.95 28.33
CA TYR A 286 -15.02 -10.76 29.63
C TYR A 286 -14.46 -9.34 29.78
N ILE A 287 -13.77 -8.83 28.77
CA ILE A 287 -13.23 -7.46 28.75
C ILE A 287 -14.34 -6.41 28.84
N ILE A 288 -15.42 -6.54 28.05
CA ILE A 288 -16.57 -5.62 28.12
C ILE A 288 -17.23 -5.67 29.50
N LYS A 289 -17.40 -6.85 30.11
CA LYS A 289 -17.97 -6.96 31.46
C LYS A 289 -17.13 -6.21 32.50
N LYS A 290 -15.80 -6.18 32.33
CA LYS A 290 -14.86 -5.53 33.25
C LYS A 290 -14.72 -4.02 33.00
N TYR A 291 -14.57 -3.59 31.74
CA TYR A 291 -14.21 -2.21 31.39
C TYR A 291 -15.30 -1.46 30.60
N SER A 292 -16.39 -2.13 30.19
CA SER A 292 -17.49 -1.60 29.36
C SER A 292 -17.13 -1.23 27.92
N PHE A 293 -15.87 -1.40 27.50
CA PHE A 293 -15.39 -1.27 26.12
C PHE A 293 -14.17 -2.18 25.93
N ILE A 294 -13.78 -2.45 24.68
CA ILE A 294 -12.56 -3.21 24.38
C ILE A 294 -11.41 -2.21 24.18
N PRO A 295 -10.31 -2.29 24.95
CA PRO A 295 -9.15 -1.44 24.75
C PRO A 295 -8.43 -1.78 23.44
N ASN A 296 -7.60 -0.85 22.95
CA ASN A 296 -6.76 -1.03 21.77
C ASN A 296 -6.04 -2.41 21.78
N GLY A 297 -5.50 -2.80 22.93
CA GLY A 297 -4.92 -4.12 23.14
C GLY A 297 -5.03 -4.58 24.59
N GLY A 298 -4.62 -5.81 24.86
CA GLY A 298 -4.77 -6.47 26.16
C GLY A 298 -3.84 -6.01 27.27
N ARG A 299 -3.55 -4.70 27.39
CA ARG A 299 -2.67 -4.13 28.42
C ARG A 299 -3.34 -2.95 29.12
N ILE A 300 -3.03 -2.75 30.40
CA ILE A 300 -3.64 -1.69 31.23
C ILE A 300 -3.39 -0.27 30.69
N TYR A 301 -2.24 -0.03 30.04
CA TYR A 301 -1.91 1.26 29.42
C TYR A 301 -2.68 1.55 28.12
N TYR A 302 -3.60 0.67 27.73
CA TYR A 302 -4.59 0.91 26.68
C TYR A 302 -5.97 1.31 27.23
N LEU A 303 -6.21 1.34 28.55
CA LEU A 303 -7.54 1.50 29.15
C LEU A 303 -8.22 2.88 28.95
N LYS A 304 -7.60 3.82 28.24
CA LYS A 304 -8.25 5.09 27.81
C LYS A 304 -8.45 5.21 26.30
N ARG A 305 -8.07 4.20 25.51
CA ARG A 305 -8.29 4.15 24.05
C ARG A 305 -8.78 2.78 23.61
N SER A 306 -9.78 2.79 22.74
CA SER A 306 -10.30 1.59 22.10
C SER A 306 -9.56 1.32 20.78
N GLN A 307 -10.21 0.59 19.89
CA GLN A 307 -9.93 0.49 18.47
C GLN A 307 -11.28 0.45 17.73
N PRO A 308 -11.34 0.44 16.39
CA PRO A 308 -12.63 0.46 15.69
C PRO A 308 -13.55 -0.68 16.16
N ALA A 309 -14.83 -0.36 16.41
CA ALA A 309 -15.79 -1.25 17.06
C ALA A 309 -16.18 -2.45 16.18
N LEU A 310 -15.55 -3.60 16.39
CA LEU A 310 -15.65 -4.77 15.51
C LEU A 310 -16.27 -6.01 16.17
N LEU A 311 -16.57 -6.00 17.47
CA LEU A 311 -17.12 -7.14 18.20
C LEU A 311 -18.47 -7.58 17.63
N THR A 312 -19.36 -6.64 17.32
CA THR A 312 -20.64 -6.93 16.67
C THR A 312 -20.44 -7.67 15.35
N SER A 313 -19.45 -7.25 14.56
CA SER A 313 -19.08 -7.89 13.30
C SER A 313 -18.49 -9.28 13.52
N MET A 314 -17.68 -9.49 14.56
CA MET A 314 -17.15 -10.81 14.92
C MET A 314 -18.28 -11.77 15.34
N VAL A 315 -19.24 -11.29 16.15
CA VAL A 315 -20.42 -12.08 16.56
C VAL A 315 -21.28 -12.42 15.36
N ASP A 316 -21.52 -11.49 14.44
CA ASP A 316 -22.30 -11.75 13.22
C ASP A 316 -21.63 -12.78 12.30
N GLU A 317 -20.31 -12.67 12.10
CA GLU A 317 -19.54 -13.65 11.31
C GLU A 317 -19.55 -15.03 11.96
N TYR A 318 -19.37 -15.10 13.28
CA TYR A 318 -19.44 -16.34 14.04
C TYR A 318 -20.82 -16.98 13.96
N TYR A 319 -21.87 -16.23 14.30
CA TYR A 319 -23.24 -16.72 14.25
C TYR A 319 -23.66 -17.13 12.83
N THR A 320 -23.22 -16.38 11.80
CA THR A 320 -23.47 -16.76 10.41
C THR A 320 -22.87 -18.12 10.08
N ALA A 321 -21.69 -18.43 10.62
CA ALA A 321 -21.01 -19.69 10.39
C ALA A 321 -21.56 -20.87 11.22
N THR A 322 -22.03 -20.64 12.45
CA THR A 322 -22.37 -21.72 13.40
C THR A 322 -23.85 -21.87 13.71
N LYS A 323 -24.64 -20.79 13.56
CA LYS A 323 -26.03 -20.69 14.03
C LYS A 323 -26.20 -20.98 15.53
N ASP A 324 -25.16 -20.73 16.34
CA ASP A 324 -25.21 -20.90 17.80
C ASP A 324 -26.08 -19.81 18.46
N ILE A 325 -27.37 -20.12 18.63
CA ILE A 325 -28.37 -19.24 19.22
C ILE A 325 -28.06 -18.92 20.69
N ASN A 326 -27.55 -19.88 21.47
CA ASN A 326 -27.26 -19.67 22.89
C ASN A 326 -26.11 -18.66 23.06
N PHE A 327 -25.05 -18.81 22.25
CA PHE A 327 -23.98 -17.82 22.21
C PHE A 327 -24.51 -16.44 21.82
N LEU A 328 -25.45 -16.38 20.85
CA LEU A 328 -26.04 -15.11 20.44
C LEU A 328 -26.83 -14.45 21.57
N PHE A 329 -27.60 -15.20 22.37
CA PHE A 329 -28.29 -14.69 23.55
C PHE A 329 -27.32 -14.02 24.55
N ASP A 330 -26.18 -14.65 24.81
CA ASP A 330 -25.15 -14.12 25.71
C ASP A 330 -24.46 -12.87 25.13
N ALA A 331 -24.33 -12.81 23.79
CA ALA A 331 -23.70 -11.70 23.10
C ALA A 331 -24.52 -10.41 23.14
N MET A 332 -25.86 -10.48 23.02
CA MET A 332 -26.68 -9.27 22.80
C MET A 332 -26.50 -8.17 23.86
N PRO A 333 -26.55 -8.44 25.18
CA PRO A 333 -26.32 -7.40 26.19
C PRO A 333 -24.90 -6.82 26.16
N ILE A 334 -23.92 -7.62 25.73
CA ILE A 334 -22.52 -7.22 25.60
C ILE A 334 -22.35 -6.24 24.44
N LEU A 335 -22.96 -6.54 23.28
CA LEU A 335 -22.93 -5.67 22.11
C LEU A 335 -23.58 -4.31 22.40
N GLU A 336 -24.71 -4.28 23.12
CA GLU A 336 -25.33 -3.02 23.56
C GLU A 336 -24.44 -2.24 24.53
N THR A 337 -23.65 -2.92 25.37
CA THR A 337 -22.73 -2.27 26.32
C THR A 337 -21.61 -1.56 25.58
N GLU A 338 -20.97 -2.24 24.61
CA GLU A 338 -19.93 -1.62 23.78
C GLU A 338 -20.48 -0.43 22.98
N LEU A 339 -21.63 -0.59 22.33
CA LEU A 339 -22.25 0.50 21.59
C LEU A 339 -22.57 1.68 22.51
N SER A 340 -23.05 1.42 23.72
CA SER A 340 -23.31 2.47 24.71
C SER A 340 -22.04 3.22 25.10
N PHE A 341 -20.86 2.59 25.11
CA PHE A 341 -19.59 3.30 25.31
C PHE A 341 -19.36 4.30 24.19
N TRP A 342 -19.49 3.89 22.93
CA TRP A 342 -19.31 4.78 21.77
C TRP A 342 -20.29 5.95 21.78
N GLU A 343 -21.58 5.68 22.04
CA GLU A 343 -22.63 6.70 22.13
C GLU A 343 -22.37 7.74 23.22
N LYS A 344 -21.86 7.31 24.39
CA LYS A 344 -21.65 8.19 25.55
C LYS A 344 -20.30 8.90 25.57
N ARG A 345 -19.24 8.25 25.08
CA ARG A 345 -17.84 8.70 25.26
C ARG A 345 -17.19 9.19 23.98
N ARG A 346 -17.64 8.69 22.82
CA ARG A 346 -16.99 8.91 21.52
C ARG A 346 -17.88 9.65 20.52
N THR A 347 -18.92 10.34 20.99
CA THR A 347 -19.73 11.23 20.15
C THR A 347 -19.26 12.69 20.20
N THR A 348 -19.59 13.46 19.16
CA THR A 348 -19.35 14.90 19.05
C THR A 348 -20.42 15.52 18.15
N ASN A 349 -20.64 16.82 18.30
CA ASN A 349 -21.59 17.57 17.48
C ASN A 349 -20.87 18.20 16.29
N VAL A 350 -21.46 18.12 15.11
CA VAL A 350 -21.02 18.83 13.90
C VAL A 350 -22.17 19.64 13.32
N THR A 351 -21.90 20.89 12.95
CA THR A 351 -22.91 21.78 12.36
C THR A 351 -22.66 21.91 10.86
N ILE A 352 -23.63 21.47 10.04
CA ILE A 352 -23.56 21.52 8.57
C ILE A 352 -24.83 22.21 8.06
N ASN A 353 -24.66 23.29 7.30
CA ASN A 353 -25.76 24.10 6.77
C ASN A 353 -26.79 24.50 7.84
N GLY A 354 -26.32 24.87 9.03
CA GLY A 354 -27.15 25.25 10.19
C GLY A 354 -27.78 24.09 10.97
N ASN A 355 -27.65 22.85 10.50
CA ASN A 355 -28.18 21.66 11.19
C ASN A 355 -27.10 21.00 12.04
N ASN A 356 -27.45 20.62 13.26
CA ASN A 356 -26.55 19.92 14.18
C ASN A 356 -26.75 18.41 14.06
N TYR A 357 -25.64 17.70 13.88
CA TYR A 357 -25.59 16.25 13.79
C TYR A 357 -24.69 15.70 14.90
N VAL A 358 -25.13 14.60 15.52
CA VAL A 358 -24.31 13.84 16.46
C VAL A 358 -23.63 12.72 15.68
N VAL A 359 -22.30 12.72 15.69
CA VAL A 359 -21.47 11.72 14.99
C VAL A 359 -20.42 11.17 15.92
N PHE A 360 -19.83 10.04 15.56
CA PHE A 360 -18.74 9.42 16.29
C PHE A 360 -17.39 9.97 15.88
N GLN A 361 -16.42 9.87 16.78
CA GLN A 361 -15.07 10.40 16.61
C GLN A 361 -14.08 9.52 17.37
N TYR A 362 -12.92 9.23 16.77
CA TYR A 362 -11.79 8.71 17.55
C TYR A 362 -11.27 9.81 18.48
N ARG A 363 -11.36 9.57 19.79
CA ARG A 363 -11.04 10.57 20.81
C ARG A 363 -10.65 9.85 22.10
N ALA A 364 -9.39 9.46 22.17
CA ALA A 364 -8.82 8.84 23.36
C ALA A 364 -8.85 9.82 24.55
N ASP A 365 -9.15 9.31 25.74
CA ASP A 365 -9.22 10.09 26.98
C ASP A 365 -7.85 10.12 27.68
N SER A 366 -6.81 10.46 26.91
CA SER A 366 -5.42 10.63 27.37
C SER A 366 -4.79 11.81 26.66
N ASN A 367 -3.98 12.58 27.37
CA ASN A 367 -3.24 13.72 26.81
C ASN A 367 -1.76 13.72 27.21
N VAL A 368 -1.20 12.53 27.47
CA VAL A 368 0.20 12.27 27.78
C VAL A 368 0.83 11.36 26.72
N PRO A 369 2.17 11.29 26.62
CA PRO A 369 2.85 10.31 25.78
C PRO A 369 2.39 8.87 26.09
N ARG A 370 2.16 8.07 25.04
CA ARG A 370 1.74 6.68 25.17
C ARG A 370 2.90 5.83 25.73
N PRO A 371 2.72 5.02 26.79
CA PRO A 371 3.83 4.25 27.37
C PRO A 371 4.55 3.31 26.41
N GLU A 372 3.85 2.67 25.47
CA GLU A 372 4.44 1.75 24.49
C GLU A 372 5.25 2.44 23.39
N SER A 373 5.08 3.76 23.24
CA SER A 373 5.77 4.61 22.24
C SER A 373 6.24 5.93 22.87
N TYR A 374 6.64 5.88 24.15
CA TYR A 374 6.86 7.08 24.96
C TYR A 374 7.91 8.01 24.36
N PHE A 375 9.07 7.45 23.98
CA PHE A 375 10.17 8.22 23.39
C PHE A 375 9.75 8.87 22.06
N GLN A 376 8.99 8.16 21.24
CA GLN A 376 8.49 8.61 19.95
C GLN A 376 7.54 9.81 20.12
N ASP A 377 6.60 9.73 21.05
CA ASP A 377 5.61 10.78 21.33
C ASP A 377 6.25 12.04 21.95
N VAL A 378 7.24 11.88 22.84
CA VAL A 378 8.01 13.01 23.39
C VAL A 378 8.85 13.68 22.29
N ASN A 379 9.56 12.89 21.48
CA ASN A 379 10.39 13.43 20.39
C ASN A 379 9.55 14.14 19.31
N THR A 380 8.31 13.70 19.07
CA THR A 380 7.37 14.37 18.15
C THR A 380 7.04 15.81 18.57
N THR A 381 7.05 16.10 19.87
CA THR A 381 6.70 17.42 20.41
C THR A 381 7.90 18.21 20.94
N LYS A 382 9.14 17.74 20.72
CA LYS A 382 10.36 18.35 21.30
C LYS A 382 10.55 19.84 20.97
N ASN A 383 10.09 20.26 19.79
CA ASN A 383 10.22 21.65 19.30
C ASN A 383 8.98 22.50 19.60
N ILE A 384 7.94 21.91 20.18
CA ILE A 384 6.69 22.60 20.54
C ILE A 384 6.88 23.24 21.92
N LYS A 385 6.62 24.55 22.01
CA LYS A 385 6.66 25.29 23.26
C LYS A 385 5.30 25.28 23.96
N GLY A 386 5.32 25.15 25.29
CA GLY A 386 4.12 25.19 26.14
C GLY A 386 3.41 23.84 26.26
N CYS A 387 3.02 23.49 27.49
CA CYS A 387 2.45 22.18 27.79
C CYS A 387 1.07 21.95 27.20
N ASP A 388 0.21 22.97 27.16
CA ASP A 388 -1.14 22.84 26.59
C ASP A 388 -1.08 22.38 25.13
N LYS A 389 -0.17 22.97 24.34
CA LYS A 389 -0.03 22.58 22.94
C LYS A 389 0.54 21.18 22.76
N LYS A 390 1.51 20.77 23.59
CA LYS A 390 2.02 19.39 23.59
C LYS A 390 0.91 18.39 23.93
N ARG A 391 0.07 18.69 24.93
CA ARG A 391 -1.06 17.84 25.34
C ARG A 391 -2.12 17.69 24.25
N GLU A 392 -2.46 18.77 23.54
CA GLU A 392 -3.34 18.68 22.37
C GLU A 392 -2.80 17.71 21.31
N ILE A 393 -1.49 17.75 21.05
CA ILE A 393 -0.82 16.87 20.09
C ILE A 393 -0.80 15.43 20.62
N TRP A 394 -0.42 15.18 21.87
CA TRP A 394 -0.42 13.84 22.47
C TRP A 394 -1.80 13.20 22.53
N LYS A 395 -2.85 14.00 22.79
CA LYS A 395 -4.24 13.54 22.70
C LYS A 395 -4.62 13.15 21.28
N SER A 396 -4.19 13.94 20.29
CA SER A 396 -4.42 13.62 18.88
C SER A 396 -3.64 12.39 18.43
N ILE A 397 -2.41 12.20 18.90
CA ILE A 397 -1.61 10.97 18.67
C ILE A 397 -2.34 9.75 19.25
N SER A 398 -2.74 9.80 20.52
CA SER A 398 -3.48 8.71 21.18
C SER A 398 -4.81 8.40 20.48
N SER A 399 -5.52 9.44 20.02
CA SER A 399 -6.75 9.29 19.24
C SER A 399 -6.49 8.71 17.85
N THR A 400 -5.33 9.00 17.25
CA THR A 400 -4.95 8.38 15.98
C THR A 400 -4.66 6.90 16.14
N ALA A 401 -3.97 6.51 17.21
CA ALA A 401 -3.76 5.09 17.54
C ALA A 401 -5.08 4.34 17.78
N GLU A 402 -6.09 5.03 18.36
CA GLU A 402 -7.46 4.49 18.50
C GLU A 402 -8.12 4.16 17.14
N SER A 403 -7.69 4.77 16.03
CA SER A 403 -8.19 4.44 14.69
C SER A 403 -7.61 3.14 14.11
N GLY A 404 -6.48 2.67 14.67
CA GLY A 404 -5.66 1.59 14.10
C GLY A 404 -4.79 2.03 12.90
N TRP A 405 -4.77 3.31 12.55
CA TRP A 405 -4.01 3.87 11.41
C TRP A 405 -2.91 4.84 11.89
N ASP A 406 -2.05 4.40 12.79
CA ASP A 406 -0.95 5.16 13.41
C ASP A 406 0.40 4.97 12.70
N PHE A 407 0.87 5.88 11.84
CA PHE A 407 0.20 7.09 11.40
C PHE A 407 0.17 7.19 9.88
N SER A 408 -0.62 8.15 9.39
CA SER A 408 -0.74 8.54 8.00
C SER A 408 -0.96 10.04 7.89
N THR A 409 -0.75 10.59 6.70
CA THR A 409 -1.12 11.95 6.33
C THR A 409 -2.59 12.28 6.56
N ARG A 410 -3.47 11.28 6.68
CA ARG A 410 -4.91 11.42 6.95
C ARG A 410 -5.20 12.31 8.16
N PHE A 411 -4.32 12.25 9.16
CA PHE A 411 -4.50 12.88 10.47
C PHE A 411 -3.60 14.10 10.72
N LEU A 412 -2.82 14.51 9.71
CA LEU A 412 -1.89 15.63 9.79
C LEU A 412 -2.47 16.86 9.09
N SER A 413 -2.23 18.04 9.66
CA SER A 413 -2.58 19.32 9.00
C SER A 413 -1.48 19.78 8.04
N ASN A 414 -0.24 19.34 8.26
CA ASN A 414 0.89 19.53 7.37
C ASN A 414 1.61 18.19 7.17
N PHE A 415 1.58 17.66 5.94
CA PHE A 415 2.05 16.31 5.63
C PHE A 415 3.56 16.09 5.80
N SER A 416 4.34 17.17 5.90
CA SER A 416 5.79 17.10 6.20
C SER A 416 6.13 17.36 7.67
N ASP A 417 5.15 17.66 8.51
CA ASP A 417 5.36 18.01 9.92
C ASP A 417 4.60 17.03 10.84
N PHE A 418 5.34 16.11 11.47
CA PHE A 418 4.78 15.12 12.39
C PHE A 418 4.26 15.70 13.70
N SER A 419 4.57 16.96 14.03
CA SER A 419 3.95 17.62 15.18
C SER A 419 2.54 18.16 14.88
N SER A 420 2.08 18.03 13.62
CA SER A 420 0.86 18.66 13.12
C SER A 420 -0.41 17.79 13.22
N PHE A 421 -0.42 16.78 14.11
CA PHE A 421 -1.58 15.92 14.37
C PHE A 421 -2.83 16.72 14.76
N GLN A 422 -3.96 16.38 14.13
CA GLN A 422 -5.24 17.07 14.29
C GLN A 422 -6.45 16.11 14.35
N THR A 423 -6.24 14.85 14.73
CA THR A 423 -7.31 13.83 14.80
C THR A 423 -8.50 14.26 15.65
N THR A 424 -8.25 14.99 16.75
CA THR A 424 -9.31 15.53 17.61
C THR A 424 -10.17 16.63 16.95
N ASP A 425 -9.72 17.20 15.82
CA ASP A 425 -10.48 18.13 14.98
C ASP A 425 -11.25 17.42 13.85
N ILE A 426 -10.98 16.13 13.59
CA ILE A 426 -11.55 15.34 12.49
C ILE A 426 -12.67 14.45 13.02
N VAL A 427 -13.74 14.27 12.24
CA VAL A 427 -14.68 13.15 12.39
C VAL A 427 -14.51 12.21 11.20
N GLU A 428 -14.27 10.95 11.51
CA GLU A 428 -13.79 9.98 10.54
C GLU A 428 -14.93 9.19 9.89
N VAL A 429 -14.84 8.98 8.59
CA VAL A 429 -15.87 8.26 7.81
C VAL A 429 -15.99 6.80 8.22
N ASP A 430 -14.87 6.13 8.52
CA ASP A 430 -14.81 4.69 8.76
C ASP A 430 -15.44 4.30 10.10
N ILE A 431 -15.14 5.00 11.20
CA ILE A 431 -15.79 4.71 12.49
C ILE A 431 -17.30 4.95 12.45
N ASN A 432 -17.73 5.98 11.73
CA ASN A 432 -19.14 6.28 11.56
C ASN A 432 -19.84 5.25 10.66
N ALA A 433 -19.16 4.74 9.62
CA ALA A 433 -19.67 3.64 8.80
C ALA A 433 -19.79 2.33 9.60
N ILE A 434 -18.80 2.04 10.44
CA ILE A 434 -18.80 0.88 11.35
C ILE A 434 -19.98 0.96 12.32
N LEU A 435 -20.14 2.08 13.04
CA LEU A 435 -21.20 2.20 14.05
C LEU A 435 -22.60 2.29 13.43
N CYS A 436 -22.72 2.87 12.24
CA CYS A 436 -23.91 2.75 11.42
C CYS A 436 -24.25 1.26 11.16
N SER A 437 -23.27 0.48 10.69
CA SER A 437 -23.44 -0.96 10.45
C SER A 437 -23.84 -1.74 11.71
N ILE A 438 -23.31 -1.34 12.88
CA ILE A 438 -23.63 -1.95 14.18
C ILE A 438 -25.11 -1.82 14.49
N TYR A 439 -25.74 -0.66 14.29
CA TYR A 439 -27.18 -0.51 14.52
C TYR A 439 -28.00 -1.52 13.69
N GLY A 440 -27.70 -1.62 12.39
CA GLY A 440 -28.39 -2.56 11.50
C GLY A 440 -28.09 -4.03 11.84
N THR A 441 -26.86 -4.34 12.22
CA THR A 441 -26.45 -5.70 12.58
C THR A 441 -27.08 -6.15 13.89
N ILE A 442 -27.12 -5.30 14.92
CA ILE A 442 -27.82 -5.60 16.19
C ILE A 442 -29.32 -5.81 15.95
N SER A 443 -29.94 -4.98 15.10
CA SER A 443 -31.35 -5.16 14.70
C SER A 443 -31.58 -6.56 14.10
N LYS A 444 -30.73 -6.96 13.15
CA LYS A 444 -30.76 -8.28 12.51
C LYS A 444 -30.54 -9.41 13.51
N LEU A 445 -29.56 -9.28 14.40
CA LEU A 445 -29.26 -10.30 15.41
C LEU A 445 -30.42 -10.49 16.40
N TYR A 446 -31.09 -9.40 16.83
CA TYR A 446 -32.29 -9.51 17.65
C TYR A 446 -33.46 -10.21 16.94
N SER A 447 -33.58 -10.04 15.62
CA SER A 447 -34.61 -10.74 14.85
C SER A 447 -34.40 -12.26 14.85
N TYR A 448 -33.14 -12.73 14.81
CA TYR A 448 -32.82 -14.16 14.83
C TYR A 448 -33.19 -14.87 16.13
N ILE A 449 -33.26 -14.13 17.24
CA ILE A 449 -33.70 -14.64 18.54
C ILE A 449 -35.13 -14.23 18.89
N GLU A 450 -35.88 -13.68 17.93
CA GLU A 450 -37.30 -13.28 18.03
C GLU A 450 -37.61 -12.12 19.00
N TYR A 451 -36.62 -11.28 19.32
CA TYR A 451 -36.80 -10.09 20.15
C TYR A 451 -37.23 -8.88 19.29
N ASN A 452 -38.45 -8.98 18.74
CA ASN A 452 -38.96 -8.06 17.71
C ASN A 452 -39.00 -6.58 18.13
N ASP A 453 -39.34 -6.28 19.39
CA ASP A 453 -39.37 -4.90 19.89
C ASP A 453 -37.98 -4.26 19.86
N LYS A 454 -36.95 -5.02 20.25
CA LYS A 454 -35.55 -4.59 20.20
C LYS A 454 -35.04 -4.51 18.76
N SER A 455 -35.39 -5.47 17.93
CA SER A 455 -35.05 -5.45 16.50
C SER A 455 -35.54 -4.15 15.83
N LYS A 456 -36.80 -3.76 16.07
CA LYS A 456 -37.37 -2.50 15.56
C LYS A 456 -36.71 -1.25 16.14
N GLU A 457 -36.42 -1.22 17.44
CA GLU A 457 -35.69 -0.10 18.08
C GLU A 457 -34.36 0.17 17.37
N PHE A 458 -33.60 -0.88 17.08
CA PHE A 458 -32.30 -0.76 16.40
C PHE A 458 -32.41 -0.48 14.91
N GLU A 459 -33.47 -0.96 14.25
CA GLU A 459 -33.79 -0.60 12.87
C GLU A 459 -34.08 0.91 12.73
N GLU A 460 -34.83 1.48 13.66
CA GLU A 460 -35.08 2.93 13.70
C GLU A 460 -33.79 3.73 13.93
N LYS A 461 -32.91 3.28 14.85
CA LYS A 461 -31.58 3.90 15.05
C LYS A 461 -30.73 3.84 13.78
N TYR A 462 -30.71 2.68 13.11
CA TYR A 462 -29.99 2.51 11.84
C TYR A 462 -30.49 3.49 10.77
N ASN A 463 -31.81 3.54 10.54
CA ASN A 463 -32.42 4.41 9.55
C ASN A 463 -32.19 5.91 9.84
N ASN A 464 -32.23 6.31 11.12
CA ASN A 464 -31.94 7.68 11.52
C ASN A 464 -30.45 8.02 11.35
N PHE A 465 -29.56 7.11 11.74
CA PHE A 465 -28.12 7.36 11.63
C PHE A 465 -27.63 7.32 10.18
N MET A 466 -28.20 6.50 9.30
CA MET A 466 -27.90 6.53 7.86
C MET A 466 -28.14 7.92 7.24
N LYS A 467 -29.21 8.62 7.65
CA LYS A 467 -29.47 10.00 7.20
C LYS A 467 -28.36 10.94 7.67
N THR A 468 -28.02 10.88 8.95
CA THR A 468 -26.89 11.64 9.52
C THR A 468 -25.58 11.35 8.78
N PHE A 469 -25.28 10.08 8.53
CA PHE A 469 -24.08 9.63 7.85
C PHE A 469 -23.98 10.22 6.44
N LYS A 470 -25.07 10.14 5.68
CA LYS A 470 -25.17 10.75 4.35
C LYS A 470 -24.93 12.26 4.40
N TYR A 471 -25.63 12.99 5.27
CA TYR A 471 -25.52 14.45 5.32
C TYR A 471 -24.14 14.95 5.77
N VAL A 472 -23.44 14.18 6.60
CA VAL A 472 -22.12 14.58 7.14
C VAL A 472 -20.97 14.15 6.23
N PHE A 473 -20.96 12.89 5.76
CA PHE A 473 -19.76 12.32 5.13
C PHE A 473 -19.86 12.21 3.61
N TYR A 474 -21.07 12.12 3.05
CA TYR A 474 -21.22 11.96 1.60
C TYR A 474 -21.15 13.32 0.88
N ASN A 475 -20.27 13.42 -0.11
CA ASN A 475 -20.14 14.61 -0.94
C ASN A 475 -20.60 14.30 -2.37
N SER A 476 -21.78 14.80 -2.74
CA SER A 476 -22.39 14.53 -4.05
C SER A 476 -21.55 15.01 -5.24
N LYS A 477 -20.79 16.11 -5.08
CA LYS A 477 -19.89 16.62 -6.13
C LYS A 477 -18.69 15.71 -6.40
N ASN A 478 -18.23 15.00 -5.36
CA ASN A 478 -17.09 14.07 -5.46
C ASN A 478 -17.51 12.59 -5.47
N TYR A 479 -18.83 12.31 -5.49
CA TYR A 479 -19.44 10.99 -5.57
C TYR A 479 -19.12 10.01 -4.43
N GLY A 480 -18.43 10.45 -3.37
CA GLY A 480 -17.90 9.58 -2.33
C GLY A 480 -17.97 10.14 -0.92
N TRP A 481 -17.44 9.37 0.03
CA TRP A 481 -17.44 9.70 1.44
C TRP A 481 -16.07 10.18 1.91
N TYR A 482 -16.07 11.21 2.75
CA TYR A 482 -14.84 11.87 3.19
C TYR A 482 -14.90 12.19 4.67
N ASP A 483 -13.75 12.12 5.35
CA ASP A 483 -13.62 12.65 6.69
C ASP A 483 -14.00 14.14 6.71
N TYR A 484 -14.56 14.61 7.82
CA TYR A 484 -14.96 16.01 7.98
C TYR A 484 -14.16 16.67 9.09
N ASN A 485 -13.51 17.79 8.79
CA ASN A 485 -12.75 18.56 9.77
C ASN A 485 -13.68 19.62 10.40
N LYS A 486 -13.98 19.45 11.68
CA LYS A 486 -14.92 20.29 12.43
C LYS A 486 -14.40 21.71 12.62
N LYS A 487 -13.09 21.88 12.68
CA LYS A 487 -12.44 23.17 12.88
C LYS A 487 -12.44 24.02 11.60
N SER A 488 -12.14 23.40 10.46
CA SER A 488 -12.18 24.09 9.16
C SER A 488 -13.57 24.07 8.51
N GLN A 489 -14.50 23.28 9.06
CA GLN A 489 -15.84 23.02 8.56
C GLN A 489 -15.88 22.50 7.11
N LYS A 490 -14.88 21.68 6.73
CA LYS A 490 -14.70 21.17 5.36
C LYS A 490 -14.41 19.67 5.35
N HIS A 491 -14.81 19.00 4.28
CA HIS A 491 -14.37 17.65 3.97
C HIS A 491 -12.87 17.60 3.62
N ASN A 492 -12.20 16.54 4.06
CA ASN A 492 -10.85 16.19 3.64
C ASN A 492 -10.92 15.32 2.37
N PHE A 493 -10.69 15.93 1.20
CA PHE A 493 -10.88 15.25 -0.09
C PHE A 493 -9.72 14.35 -0.55
N GLY A 494 -8.65 14.22 0.24
CA GLY A 494 -7.54 13.31 -0.06
C GLY A 494 -8.00 11.85 -0.12
N TYR A 495 -7.40 11.06 -1.02
CA TYR A 495 -7.70 9.63 -1.11
C TYR A 495 -7.14 8.87 0.09
N TYR A 496 -8.02 8.08 0.71
CA TYR A 496 -7.71 7.01 1.63
C TYR A 496 -8.71 5.86 1.43
N PRO A 497 -8.36 4.58 1.67
CA PRO A 497 -9.31 3.47 1.60
C PRO A 497 -10.56 3.65 2.47
N SER A 498 -10.49 4.48 3.52
CA SER A 498 -11.63 4.85 4.35
C SER A 498 -12.77 5.49 3.54
N ASN A 499 -12.46 6.19 2.42
CA ASN A 499 -13.46 6.74 1.51
C ASN A 499 -14.38 5.67 0.92
N LEU A 500 -13.93 4.42 0.86
CA LEU A 500 -14.68 3.27 0.33
C LEU A 500 -15.15 2.32 1.44
N SER A 501 -14.80 2.57 2.70
CA SER A 501 -15.23 1.76 3.84
C SER A 501 -16.76 1.61 3.97
N PRO A 502 -17.61 2.60 3.59
CA PRO A 502 -19.06 2.42 3.65
C PRO A 502 -19.57 1.27 2.76
N LEU A 503 -18.85 0.91 1.69
CA LEU A 503 -19.18 -0.24 0.84
C LEU A 503 -19.05 -1.57 1.60
N TYR A 504 -18.01 -1.68 2.43
CA TYR A 504 -17.80 -2.88 3.24
C TYR A 504 -18.84 -2.99 4.36
N TRP A 505 -19.07 -1.87 5.05
CA TRP A 505 -19.95 -1.76 6.21
C TRP A 505 -21.43 -1.60 5.86
N LYS A 506 -21.76 -1.47 4.57
CA LYS A 506 -23.12 -1.32 4.04
C LYS A 506 -23.91 -0.14 4.63
N CYS A 507 -23.22 0.97 4.92
CA CYS A 507 -23.88 2.19 5.40
C CYS A 507 -23.99 3.23 4.26
N PHE A 508 -24.99 3.07 3.41
CA PHE A 508 -25.28 3.99 2.30
C PHE A 508 -26.70 3.81 1.77
N GLY A 509 -27.28 4.88 1.20
CA GLY A 509 -28.58 4.85 0.54
C GLY A 509 -28.51 4.58 -0.97
N ASN A 510 -29.68 4.51 -1.60
CA ASN A 510 -29.83 4.22 -3.04
C ASN A 510 -29.11 5.23 -3.95
N GLU A 511 -29.13 6.52 -3.61
CA GLU A 511 -28.46 7.56 -4.41
C GLU A 511 -26.95 7.35 -4.42
N GLU A 512 -26.37 7.09 -3.25
CA GLU A 512 -24.95 6.82 -3.11
C GLU A 512 -24.54 5.52 -3.82
N GLU A 513 -25.37 4.48 -3.76
CA GLU A 513 -25.15 3.21 -4.49
C GLU A 513 -25.06 3.43 -6.01
N GLN A 514 -25.94 4.26 -6.57
CA GLN A 514 -25.94 4.59 -8.00
C GLN A 514 -24.66 5.34 -8.44
N ASN A 515 -24.03 6.06 -7.53
CA ASN A 515 -22.83 6.86 -7.79
C ASN A 515 -21.50 6.11 -7.59
N ILE A 516 -21.52 4.86 -7.10
CA ILE A 516 -20.28 4.09 -6.88
C ILE A 516 -19.43 3.94 -8.16
N PRO A 517 -19.99 3.68 -9.36
CA PRO A 517 -19.20 3.65 -10.59
C PRO A 517 -18.51 4.98 -10.91
N LEU A 518 -19.14 6.12 -10.57
CA LEU A 518 -18.56 7.45 -10.75
C LEU A 518 -17.41 7.68 -9.76
N LEU A 519 -17.59 7.30 -8.49
CA LEU A 519 -16.53 7.31 -7.49
C LEU A 519 -15.34 6.44 -7.93
N TYR A 520 -15.61 5.21 -8.40
CA TYR A 520 -14.59 4.30 -8.91
C TYR A 520 -13.80 4.94 -10.05
N ASN A 521 -14.48 5.52 -11.04
CA ASN A 521 -13.84 6.18 -12.17
C ASN A 521 -13.00 7.39 -11.76
N LYS A 522 -13.48 8.19 -10.80
CA LYS A 522 -12.71 9.31 -10.22
C LYS A 522 -11.41 8.80 -9.59
N LEU A 523 -11.50 7.86 -8.65
CA LEU A 523 -10.33 7.29 -7.97
C LEU A 523 -9.36 6.62 -8.97
N LYS A 524 -9.91 5.97 -10.02
CA LYS A 524 -9.12 5.42 -11.11
C LYS A 524 -8.34 6.49 -11.87
N SER A 525 -8.96 7.64 -12.16
CA SER A 525 -8.29 8.78 -12.81
C SER A 525 -7.22 9.43 -11.91
N GLU A 526 -7.35 9.29 -10.59
CA GLU A 526 -6.34 9.73 -9.60
C GLU A 526 -5.19 8.72 -9.42
N GLY A 527 -5.21 7.60 -10.15
CA GLY A 527 -4.16 6.58 -10.10
C GLY A 527 -4.31 5.56 -8.96
N VAL A 528 -5.37 5.63 -8.15
CA VAL A 528 -5.58 4.74 -6.99
C VAL A 528 -5.52 3.25 -7.37
N PHE A 529 -6.05 2.90 -8.53
CA PHE A 529 -6.13 1.52 -9.00
C PHE A 529 -4.99 1.11 -9.94
N SER A 530 -3.93 1.93 -10.14
CA SER A 530 -2.82 1.59 -11.05
C SER A 530 -1.67 0.81 -10.41
N TYR A 531 -1.71 0.60 -9.09
CA TYR A 531 -0.64 -0.07 -8.35
C TYR A 531 -0.68 -1.60 -8.52
N ARG A 532 0.51 -2.20 -8.69
CA ARG A 532 0.65 -3.64 -8.97
C ARG A 532 0.35 -4.49 -7.74
N GLY A 533 0.79 -4.03 -6.56
CA GLY A 533 0.68 -4.78 -5.31
C GLY A 533 -0.70 -4.78 -4.65
N GLY A 534 -1.67 -4.06 -5.21
CA GLY A 534 -2.94 -3.73 -4.57
C GLY A 534 -3.04 -2.23 -4.26
N LEU A 535 -4.02 -1.83 -3.46
CA LEU A 535 -4.25 -0.42 -3.14
C LEU A 535 -3.21 0.11 -2.15
N PRO A 536 -2.68 1.32 -2.39
CA PRO A 536 -1.93 2.03 -1.37
C PRO A 536 -2.90 2.58 -0.32
N THR A 537 -2.35 2.86 0.86
CA THR A 537 -3.13 3.46 1.96
C THR A 537 -3.36 4.96 1.74
N SER A 538 -2.45 5.63 1.03
CA SER A 538 -2.61 7.00 0.56
C SER A 538 -1.82 7.23 -0.73
N LEU A 539 -1.97 8.39 -1.36
CA LEU A 539 -1.15 8.80 -2.51
C LEU A 539 0.06 9.66 -2.11
N TYR A 540 0.34 9.78 -0.81
CA TYR A 540 1.42 10.63 -0.28
C TYR A 540 2.55 9.76 0.26
N ASP A 541 3.78 9.99 -0.19
CA ASP A 541 4.98 9.30 0.29
C ASP A 541 5.63 10.10 1.43
N SER A 542 5.04 10.00 2.62
CA SER A 542 5.45 10.78 3.80
C SER A 542 6.49 10.08 4.68
N ASN A 543 6.88 8.84 4.34
CA ASN A 543 7.58 7.87 5.19
C ASN A 543 6.76 7.29 6.37
N GLN A 544 5.48 7.65 6.49
CA GLN A 544 4.61 7.03 7.49
C GLN A 544 4.14 5.64 7.04
N GLN A 545 3.85 4.77 8.03
CA GLN A 545 3.56 3.38 7.72
C GLN A 545 2.20 3.15 7.06
N TRP A 546 1.22 4.03 7.31
CA TRP A 546 -0.11 4.01 6.67
C TRP A 546 -0.19 5.01 5.49
N ASP A 547 0.93 5.23 4.81
CA ASP A 547 1.02 6.08 3.61
C ASP A 547 1.73 5.32 2.47
N LEU A 548 1.84 5.94 1.29
CA LEU A 548 2.63 5.39 0.18
C LEU A 548 4.08 5.14 0.67
N PRO A 549 4.74 4.03 0.27
CA PRO A 549 4.34 3.01 -0.70
C PRO A 549 3.56 1.82 -0.11
N ASN A 550 3.07 1.91 1.13
CA ASN A 550 2.51 0.78 1.85
C ASN A 550 1.02 0.54 1.54
N GLY A 551 0.68 -0.71 1.28
CA GLY A 551 -0.68 -1.25 1.31
C GLY A 551 -0.83 -2.25 2.46
N TRP A 552 -2.03 -2.29 3.05
CA TRP A 552 -2.34 -3.12 4.21
C TRP A 552 -3.49 -4.08 3.92
N SER A 553 -3.42 -5.28 4.48
CA SER A 553 -4.42 -6.33 4.28
C SER A 553 -5.84 -5.90 4.67
N PRO A 554 -6.08 -5.28 5.84
CA PRO A 554 -7.42 -4.86 6.24
C PRO A 554 -8.07 -3.88 5.26
N THR A 555 -7.32 -2.88 4.79
CA THR A 555 -7.85 -1.82 3.91
C THR A 555 -8.08 -2.32 2.49
N ASN A 556 -7.16 -3.12 1.95
CA ASN A 556 -7.38 -3.81 0.67
C ASN A 556 -8.60 -4.74 0.75
N HIS A 557 -8.70 -5.54 1.81
CA HIS A 557 -9.84 -6.43 2.03
C HIS A 557 -11.18 -5.68 2.08
N MET A 558 -11.26 -4.59 2.84
CA MET A 558 -12.48 -3.78 2.91
C MET A 558 -12.93 -3.29 1.52
N VAL A 559 -12.00 -2.77 0.71
CA VAL A 559 -12.35 -2.28 -0.64
C VAL A 559 -12.72 -3.42 -1.58
N ILE A 560 -11.95 -4.51 -1.60
CA ILE A 560 -12.23 -5.69 -2.44
C ILE A 560 -13.61 -6.26 -2.12
N ILE A 561 -13.89 -6.51 -0.84
CA ILE A 561 -15.16 -7.09 -0.43
C ILE A 561 -16.30 -6.10 -0.63
N GLY A 562 -16.09 -4.81 -0.34
CA GLY A 562 -17.06 -3.75 -0.56
C GLY A 562 -17.51 -3.66 -2.02
N LEU A 563 -16.56 -3.58 -2.96
CA LEU A 563 -16.86 -3.58 -4.40
C LEU A 563 -17.56 -4.87 -4.84
N SER A 564 -17.12 -6.03 -4.32
CA SER A 564 -17.73 -7.33 -4.66
C SER A 564 -19.17 -7.51 -4.18
N LYS A 565 -19.62 -6.71 -3.20
CA LYS A 565 -20.97 -6.74 -2.63
C LYS A 565 -21.93 -5.76 -3.31
N THR A 566 -21.45 -4.95 -4.25
CA THR A 566 -22.30 -4.03 -5.03
C THR A 566 -23.16 -4.80 -6.03
N ASN A 567 -24.29 -4.23 -6.45
CA ASN A 567 -25.14 -4.79 -7.51
C ASN A 567 -24.64 -4.44 -8.94
N ASN A 568 -23.35 -4.16 -9.11
CA ASN A 568 -22.76 -3.72 -10.37
C ASN A 568 -21.71 -4.74 -10.84
N SER A 569 -21.97 -5.43 -11.95
CA SER A 569 -21.08 -6.49 -12.47
C SER A 569 -19.68 -5.98 -12.81
N PHE A 570 -19.56 -4.77 -13.38
CA PHE A 570 -18.25 -4.16 -13.65
C PHE A 570 -17.44 -3.97 -12.36
N LEU A 571 -18.05 -3.46 -11.29
CA LEU A 571 -17.36 -3.29 -10.01
C LEU A 571 -17.01 -4.64 -9.34
N GLN A 572 -17.84 -5.66 -9.52
CA GLN A 572 -17.52 -7.02 -9.07
C GLN A 572 -16.31 -7.60 -9.82
N ASP A 573 -16.19 -7.36 -11.12
CA ASP A 573 -15.02 -7.75 -11.92
C ASP A 573 -13.75 -6.99 -11.49
N GLU A 574 -13.86 -5.68 -11.24
CA GLU A 574 -12.75 -4.88 -10.74
C GLU A 574 -12.33 -5.33 -9.32
N ALA A 575 -13.28 -5.77 -8.48
CA ALA A 575 -13.00 -6.36 -7.18
C ALA A 575 -12.18 -7.66 -7.31
N LEU A 576 -12.53 -8.53 -8.25
CA LEU A 576 -11.76 -9.73 -8.55
C LEU A 576 -10.34 -9.38 -9.03
N LYS A 577 -10.19 -8.42 -9.94
CA LYS A 577 -8.86 -7.97 -10.40
C LYS A 577 -8.01 -7.41 -9.26
N LEU A 578 -8.61 -6.67 -8.34
CA LEU A 578 -7.90 -6.17 -7.16
C LEU A 578 -7.54 -7.30 -6.20
N ALA A 579 -8.42 -8.28 -6.01
CA ALA A 579 -8.13 -9.47 -5.21
C ALA A 579 -6.97 -10.28 -5.78
N LYS A 580 -6.97 -10.54 -7.11
CA LYS A 580 -5.88 -11.22 -7.81
C LYS A 580 -4.55 -10.52 -7.54
N ARG A 581 -4.49 -9.19 -7.74
CA ARG A 581 -3.30 -8.38 -7.45
C ARG A 581 -2.83 -8.57 -6.01
N TRP A 582 -3.67 -8.30 -5.03
CA TRP A 582 -3.29 -8.38 -3.62
C TRP A 582 -2.78 -9.79 -3.23
N ILE A 583 -3.55 -10.82 -3.56
CA ILE A 583 -3.24 -12.21 -3.17
C ILE A 583 -1.93 -12.68 -3.81
N LEU A 584 -1.77 -12.46 -5.11
CA LEU A 584 -0.63 -12.99 -5.86
C LEU A 584 0.66 -12.19 -5.58
N SER A 585 0.54 -10.90 -5.30
CA SER A 585 1.61 -10.07 -4.75
C SER A 585 2.10 -10.60 -3.41
N ASN A 586 1.17 -10.91 -2.49
CA ASN A 586 1.48 -11.50 -1.19
C ASN A 586 2.13 -12.89 -1.36
N PHE A 587 1.61 -13.72 -2.26
CA PHE A 587 2.18 -15.04 -2.57
C PHE A 587 3.60 -14.93 -3.12
N ARG A 588 3.87 -13.98 -4.02
CA ARG A 588 5.19 -13.75 -4.59
C ARG A 588 6.20 -13.38 -3.50
N THR A 589 5.82 -12.48 -2.60
CA THR A 589 6.65 -12.12 -1.43
C THR A 589 6.86 -13.33 -0.52
N PHE A 590 5.80 -14.08 -0.20
CA PHE A 590 5.89 -15.30 0.60
C PHE A 590 6.82 -16.36 -0.03
N LYS A 591 6.75 -16.59 -1.34
CA LYS A 591 7.65 -17.51 -2.05
C LYS A 591 9.11 -17.10 -1.94
N LYS A 592 9.38 -15.80 -1.96
CA LYS A 592 10.73 -15.23 -1.93
C LYS A 592 11.32 -15.19 -0.51
N GLU A 593 10.50 -14.81 0.47
CA GLU A 593 10.95 -14.46 1.83
C GLU A 593 10.47 -15.49 2.87
N ASN A 594 9.67 -16.49 2.45
CA ASN A 594 9.13 -17.57 3.27
C ASN A 594 8.32 -17.12 4.51
N ALA A 595 7.84 -15.87 4.49
CA ALA A 595 7.05 -15.26 5.54
C ALA A 595 5.92 -14.39 4.97
N MET A 596 4.85 -14.23 5.77
CA MET A 596 3.81 -13.23 5.55
C MET A 596 4.14 -11.99 6.37
N PHE A 597 3.71 -10.81 5.92
CA PHE A 597 4.06 -9.56 6.57
C PHE A 597 2.83 -8.74 6.97
N GLU A 598 3.04 -7.82 7.89
CA GLU A 598 2.04 -6.86 8.35
C GLU A 598 1.52 -5.96 7.22
N LYS A 599 2.46 -5.42 6.43
CA LYS A 599 2.27 -4.45 5.35
C LYS A 599 3.15 -4.78 4.13
N TYR A 600 2.73 -4.34 2.95
CA TYR A 600 3.41 -4.64 1.67
C TYR A 600 3.66 -3.37 0.87
N ASN A 601 4.80 -3.31 0.17
CA ASN A 601 5.05 -2.25 -0.80
C ASN A 601 4.23 -2.51 -2.08
N VAL A 602 3.29 -1.62 -2.39
CA VAL A 602 2.40 -1.78 -3.55
C VAL A 602 2.89 -1.12 -4.84
N VAL A 603 3.91 -0.26 -4.72
CA VAL A 603 4.47 0.56 -5.80
C VAL A 603 5.63 -0.15 -6.48
N SER A 604 6.52 -0.77 -5.70
CA SER A 604 7.81 -1.27 -6.16
C SER A 604 7.67 -2.32 -7.26
N GLU A 605 8.61 -2.30 -8.23
CA GLU A 605 8.72 -3.38 -9.23
C GLU A 605 9.01 -4.72 -8.57
N LYS A 606 9.78 -4.68 -7.48
CA LYS A 606 10.03 -5.81 -6.57
C LYS A 606 9.06 -5.73 -5.40
N ILE A 607 7.82 -6.16 -5.63
CA ILE A 607 6.82 -6.32 -4.57
C ILE A 607 7.43 -7.15 -3.42
N GLY A 608 7.39 -6.58 -2.22
CA GLY A 608 7.99 -7.13 -1.01
C GLY A 608 7.25 -6.62 0.22
N HIS A 609 7.76 -6.94 1.41
CA HIS A 609 7.27 -6.34 2.64
C HIS A 609 7.40 -4.80 2.57
N GLY A 610 6.46 -4.12 3.22
CA GLY A 610 6.47 -2.65 3.34
C GLY A 610 7.46 -2.19 4.41
N GLY A 611 7.73 -0.88 4.44
CA GLY A 611 8.71 -0.26 5.34
C GLY A 611 8.12 0.85 6.22
N GLY A 612 8.98 1.50 7.00
CA GLY A 612 8.62 2.61 7.90
C GLY A 612 7.91 2.16 9.19
N GLY A 613 7.40 3.11 9.97
CA GLY A 613 6.74 2.85 11.26
C GLY A 613 7.66 3.00 12.47
N GLU A 614 7.11 2.77 13.66
CA GLU A 614 7.81 2.95 14.94
C GLU A 614 8.68 1.74 15.34
N TYR A 615 8.58 0.62 14.62
CA TYR A 615 9.26 -0.65 14.92
C TYR A 615 9.62 -1.41 13.63
N ASP A 616 10.51 -2.41 13.74
CA ASP A 616 10.96 -3.26 12.63
C ASP A 616 9.81 -4.08 12.03
N VAL A 617 9.95 -4.51 10.77
CA VAL A 617 8.92 -5.28 10.06
C VAL A 617 8.65 -6.63 10.76
N GLN A 618 7.37 -6.98 10.95
CA GLN A 618 6.95 -8.19 11.66
C GLN A 618 6.52 -9.31 10.69
N GLU A 619 6.99 -10.53 10.96
CA GLU A 619 6.67 -11.74 10.20
C GLU A 619 5.47 -12.51 10.77
N GLY A 620 4.77 -13.24 9.90
CA GLY A 620 3.69 -14.15 10.27
C GLY A 620 2.36 -13.48 10.64
N PHE A 621 2.11 -12.25 10.18
CA PHE A 621 1.06 -11.39 10.74
C PHE A 621 -0.39 -11.91 10.60
N GLY A 622 -1.12 -11.98 11.71
CA GLY A 622 -2.42 -12.65 11.86
C GLY A 622 -3.52 -12.07 10.99
N TRP A 623 -3.68 -10.74 10.91
CA TRP A 623 -4.69 -10.16 10.01
C TRP A 623 -4.38 -10.46 8.54
N THR A 624 -3.11 -10.58 8.16
CA THR A 624 -2.72 -10.76 6.75
C THR A 624 -3.06 -12.18 6.35
N ASN A 625 -2.70 -13.14 7.20
CA ASN A 625 -3.12 -14.52 7.05
C ASN A 625 -4.65 -14.63 6.98
N GLY A 626 -5.36 -13.98 7.90
CA GLY A 626 -6.82 -14.01 7.92
C GLY A 626 -7.47 -13.45 6.65
N VAL A 627 -6.98 -12.31 6.16
CA VAL A 627 -7.42 -11.71 4.88
C VAL A 627 -7.16 -12.63 3.71
N ILE A 628 -5.95 -13.19 3.59
CA ILE A 628 -5.57 -14.04 2.47
C ILE A 628 -6.42 -15.32 2.46
N LEU A 629 -6.64 -15.95 3.62
CA LEU A 629 -7.51 -17.13 3.71
C LEU A 629 -8.97 -16.80 3.34
N ASP A 630 -9.49 -15.65 3.77
CA ASP A 630 -10.84 -15.20 3.38
C ASP A 630 -10.96 -14.95 1.87
N LEU A 631 -9.97 -14.28 1.27
CA LEU A 631 -9.99 -13.98 -0.17
C LEU A 631 -9.75 -15.22 -1.04
N LEU A 632 -8.82 -16.11 -0.67
CA LEU A 632 -8.56 -17.36 -1.38
C LEU A 632 -9.81 -18.26 -1.41
N THR A 633 -10.52 -18.35 -0.28
CA THR A 633 -11.77 -19.12 -0.23
C THR A 633 -12.90 -18.45 -1.01
N LYS A 634 -13.02 -17.12 -0.98
CA LYS A 634 -14.03 -16.38 -1.75
C LYS A 634 -13.84 -16.49 -3.27
N TYR A 635 -12.61 -16.37 -3.75
CA TYR A 635 -12.30 -16.33 -5.18
C TYR A 635 -11.72 -17.64 -5.73
N SER A 636 -11.84 -18.74 -4.99
CA SER A 636 -11.31 -20.06 -5.34
C SER A 636 -11.61 -20.52 -6.77
N ASN A 637 -12.80 -20.19 -7.31
CA ASN A 637 -13.20 -20.61 -8.66
C ASN A 637 -12.71 -19.69 -9.79
N ASN A 638 -12.14 -18.53 -9.46
CA ASN A 638 -11.80 -17.48 -10.42
C ASN A 638 -10.35 -16.98 -10.29
N LEU A 639 -9.53 -17.66 -9.49
CA LEU A 639 -8.15 -17.32 -9.18
C LEU A 639 -7.26 -18.55 -9.37
N THR A 640 -6.26 -18.43 -10.22
CA THR A 640 -5.22 -19.45 -10.42
C THR A 640 -3.83 -18.84 -10.25
N ILE A 641 -2.81 -19.67 -10.07
CA ILE A 641 -1.43 -19.17 -10.01
C ILE A 641 -0.96 -18.61 -11.35
N ASP A 642 -1.55 -19.04 -12.46
CA ASP A 642 -1.26 -18.52 -13.80
C ASP A 642 -1.65 -17.04 -13.95
N ASP A 643 -2.61 -16.55 -13.16
CA ASP A 643 -2.93 -15.11 -13.06
C ASP A 643 -1.75 -14.28 -12.52
N LEU A 644 -0.71 -14.90 -11.94
CA LEU A 644 0.51 -14.19 -11.54
C LEU A 644 1.26 -13.66 -12.77
N ASP A 645 1.16 -14.34 -13.91
CA ASP A 645 1.70 -13.88 -15.18
C ASP A 645 0.89 -12.63 -15.66
N ASP A 646 -0.43 -12.58 -15.44
CA ASP A 646 -1.31 -11.43 -15.73
C ASP A 646 -1.00 -10.19 -14.87
N LEU A 647 -0.38 -10.34 -13.68
CA LEU A 647 0.11 -9.18 -12.92
C LEU A 647 1.22 -8.43 -13.67
N CYS A 648 1.95 -9.11 -14.56
CA CYS A 648 2.85 -8.43 -15.49
C CYS A 648 2.08 -7.70 -16.60
N ASP A 649 0.86 -8.15 -16.91
CA ASP A 649 -0.04 -7.59 -17.93
C ASP A 649 -0.94 -6.45 -17.43
N VAL A 650 -0.91 -6.09 -16.13
CA VAL A 650 -1.52 -4.82 -15.68
C VAL A 650 -0.82 -3.62 -16.33
N LEU A 651 0.41 -3.80 -16.83
CA LEU A 651 1.01 -2.86 -17.76
C LEU A 651 0.59 -3.07 -19.22
N TYR A 652 0.02 -4.20 -19.66
CA TYR A 652 -0.18 -4.57 -21.07
C TYR A 652 -1.51 -5.31 -21.36
N PRO A 653 -2.70 -4.72 -21.16
CA PRO A 653 -3.97 -5.41 -21.38
C PRO A 653 -4.23 -5.89 -22.83
N ASN A 654 -3.35 -5.55 -23.78
CA ASN A 654 -3.48 -5.92 -25.19
C ASN A 654 -2.34 -6.81 -25.73
N ASP A 655 -1.39 -7.28 -24.92
CA ASP A 655 -0.43 -8.28 -25.43
C ASP A 655 -1.01 -9.70 -25.29
N LYS A 656 -2.11 -9.95 -26.00
CA LYS A 656 -2.80 -11.24 -26.06
C LYS A 656 -1.92 -12.39 -26.63
N TYR A 657 -0.65 -12.12 -26.88
CA TYR A 657 0.28 -12.97 -27.62
C TYR A 657 1.64 -13.15 -26.92
N TRP A 658 1.80 -12.79 -25.65
CA TRP A 658 2.97 -13.28 -24.91
C TRP A 658 2.91 -14.81 -24.82
N THR A 659 3.72 -15.48 -25.63
CA THR A 659 3.80 -16.94 -25.65
C THR A 659 4.98 -17.38 -24.79
N LYS A 660 4.68 -17.97 -23.61
CA LYS A 660 5.68 -18.62 -22.74
C LYS A 660 6.57 -19.59 -23.51
N ASN A 661 6.03 -20.22 -24.56
CA ASN A 661 6.76 -21.11 -25.45
C ASN A 661 6.68 -20.62 -26.90
N ILE A 662 7.70 -19.89 -27.34
CA ILE A 662 7.81 -19.51 -28.76
C ILE A 662 8.26 -20.73 -29.55
N SER A 663 7.47 -21.13 -30.55
CA SER A 663 7.79 -22.25 -31.46
C SER A 663 9.24 -22.23 -31.95
N ASN A 664 9.74 -21.06 -32.34
CA ASN A 664 11.11 -20.90 -32.87
C ASN A 664 12.19 -21.16 -31.80
N ILE A 665 11.92 -20.85 -30.53
CA ILE A 665 12.81 -21.20 -29.41
C ILE A 665 12.71 -22.70 -29.13
N LEU A 666 11.49 -23.27 -29.25
CA LEU A 666 11.27 -24.70 -29.07
C LEU A 666 11.96 -25.56 -30.14
N GLU A 667 12.17 -25.02 -31.34
CA GLU A 667 12.89 -25.64 -32.46
C GLU A 667 14.42 -25.65 -32.29
N ILE A 668 14.96 -24.90 -31.31
CA ILE A 668 16.39 -24.92 -31.00
C ILE A 668 16.75 -26.31 -30.46
N LYS A 669 17.53 -27.07 -31.24
CA LYS A 669 17.95 -28.44 -30.90
C LYS A 669 18.85 -28.53 -29.67
N ASN A 670 19.66 -27.49 -29.43
CA ASN A 670 20.58 -27.46 -28.29
C ASN A 670 19.87 -26.90 -27.05
N GLU A 671 19.77 -27.71 -26.00
CA GLU A 671 19.06 -27.39 -24.76
C GLU A 671 19.59 -26.14 -24.07
N SER A 672 20.91 -25.93 -24.05
CA SER A 672 21.52 -24.73 -23.45
C SER A 672 21.15 -23.44 -24.20
N TYR A 673 21.07 -23.50 -25.53
CA TYR A 673 20.63 -22.36 -26.35
C TYR A 673 19.13 -22.12 -26.25
N LYS A 674 18.35 -23.19 -26.02
CA LYS A 674 16.92 -23.11 -25.73
C LYS A 674 16.67 -22.38 -24.42
N GLU A 675 17.35 -22.79 -23.34
CA GLU A 675 17.30 -22.11 -22.04
C GLU A 675 17.74 -20.64 -22.14
N TRP A 676 18.81 -20.37 -22.88
CA TRP A 676 19.28 -19.00 -23.08
C TRP A 676 18.27 -18.14 -23.88
N GLY A 677 17.68 -18.71 -24.94
CA GLY A 677 16.61 -18.06 -25.70
C GLY A 677 15.38 -17.76 -24.82
N GLN A 678 15.00 -18.70 -23.96
CA GLN A 678 13.93 -18.55 -22.99
C GLN A 678 14.22 -17.41 -21.98
N PHE A 679 15.45 -17.35 -21.47
CA PHE A 679 15.91 -16.28 -20.59
C PHE A 679 15.85 -14.91 -21.28
N LEU A 680 16.35 -14.79 -22.51
CA LEU A 680 16.30 -13.54 -23.28
C LEU A 680 14.86 -13.10 -23.58
N HIS A 681 13.98 -14.04 -23.90
CA HIS A 681 12.56 -13.76 -24.13
C HIS A 681 11.90 -13.17 -22.87
N ASN A 682 12.14 -13.77 -21.72
CA ASN A 682 11.59 -13.29 -20.45
C ASN A 682 12.12 -11.89 -20.08
N LYS A 683 13.35 -11.56 -20.47
CA LYS A 683 13.97 -10.25 -20.20
C LYS A 683 13.28 -9.08 -20.88
N TRP A 684 12.55 -9.27 -21.99
CA TRP A 684 11.83 -8.16 -22.64
C TRP A 684 10.83 -7.49 -21.70
N LYS A 685 10.19 -8.25 -20.79
CA LYS A 685 9.23 -7.71 -19.82
C LYS A 685 9.89 -6.72 -18.85
N ASP A 686 11.09 -7.05 -18.38
CA ASP A 686 11.86 -6.20 -17.45
C ASP A 686 12.36 -4.90 -18.11
N LEU A 687 12.44 -4.87 -19.44
CA LEU A 687 13.00 -3.77 -20.19
C LEU A 687 11.94 -2.88 -20.86
N CYS A 688 10.64 -3.12 -20.62
CA CYS A 688 9.57 -2.42 -21.31
C CYS A 688 9.03 -1.23 -20.49
N TYR A 689 9.17 -0.04 -21.04
CA TYR A 689 8.89 1.24 -20.41
C TYR A 689 7.79 2.02 -21.14
N GLN A 690 7.11 2.90 -20.40
CA GLN A 690 6.18 3.90 -20.92
C GLN A 690 6.48 5.24 -20.24
N PHE A 691 6.51 6.33 -21.00
CA PHE A 691 6.66 7.65 -20.40
C PHE A 691 5.42 8.03 -19.61
N ASP A 692 5.63 8.62 -18.43
CA ASP A 692 4.60 9.33 -17.68
C ASP A 692 4.00 10.46 -18.53
N GLU A 693 2.68 10.68 -18.45
CA GLU A 693 2.02 11.74 -19.21
C GLU A 693 2.54 13.15 -18.82
N ASP A 694 3.10 13.35 -17.62
CA ASP A 694 3.70 14.62 -17.23
C ASP A 694 4.90 14.99 -18.12
N VAL A 695 5.60 14.00 -18.69
CA VAL A 695 6.72 14.22 -19.62
C VAL A 695 6.23 14.91 -20.89
N LYS A 696 4.99 14.66 -21.33
CA LYS A 696 4.38 15.31 -22.48
C LYS A 696 4.20 16.81 -22.25
N ASN A 697 3.80 17.20 -21.04
CA ASN A 697 3.52 18.60 -20.67
C ASN A 697 4.79 19.35 -20.26
N HIS A 698 5.79 18.65 -19.71
CA HIS A 698 7.00 19.25 -19.16
C HIS A 698 8.30 18.60 -19.70
N PRO A 699 8.52 18.50 -21.02
CA PRO A 699 9.67 17.78 -21.59
C PRO A 699 11.03 18.35 -21.15
N ILE A 700 11.11 19.65 -20.87
CA ILE A 700 12.33 20.33 -20.39
C ILE A 700 12.66 19.89 -18.95
N LYS A 701 11.64 19.79 -18.07
CA LYS A 701 11.79 19.34 -16.68
C LYS A 701 12.39 17.93 -16.63
N TYR A 702 11.96 17.06 -17.53
CA TYR A 702 12.43 15.67 -17.60
C TYR A 702 13.66 15.49 -18.50
N SER A 703 14.09 16.53 -19.22
CA SER A 703 15.12 16.46 -20.26
C SER A 703 14.83 15.34 -21.29
N SER A 704 13.56 15.06 -21.58
CA SER A 704 13.14 13.90 -22.36
C SER A 704 12.11 14.27 -23.42
N ILE A 705 12.17 13.57 -24.56
CA ILE A 705 11.17 13.66 -25.62
C ILE A 705 10.10 12.61 -25.32
N TYR A 706 8.86 13.06 -25.13
CA TYR A 706 7.73 12.16 -24.88
C TYR A 706 7.51 11.21 -26.06
N LEU A 707 7.29 9.92 -25.74
CA LEU A 707 6.87 8.90 -26.69
C LEU A 707 5.49 8.36 -26.28
N PRO A 708 4.51 8.33 -27.20
CA PRO A 708 3.13 7.96 -26.87
C PRO A 708 2.94 6.45 -26.67
N ASN A 709 3.78 5.62 -27.29
CA ASN A 709 3.70 4.18 -27.16
C ASN A 709 4.84 3.66 -26.28
N LYS A 710 4.64 2.44 -25.79
CA LYS A 710 5.65 1.72 -25.01
C LYS A 710 6.87 1.39 -25.85
N PHE A 711 8.01 1.27 -25.18
CA PHE A 711 9.29 0.99 -25.81
C PHE A 711 10.16 0.15 -24.89
N ILE A 712 11.00 -0.69 -25.47
CA ILE A 712 12.05 -1.37 -24.71
C ILE A 712 13.20 -0.38 -24.50
N ALA A 713 13.77 -0.27 -23.30
CA ALA A 713 15.03 0.41 -23.04
C ALA A 713 15.81 -0.33 -21.94
N SER A 714 17.11 -0.09 -21.79
CA SER A 714 17.87 -0.56 -20.63
C SER A 714 17.97 0.54 -19.57
N ASP A 715 18.16 0.15 -18.31
CA ASP A 715 18.29 1.06 -17.17
C ASP A 715 19.41 2.10 -17.35
N ILE A 716 20.45 1.73 -18.13
CA ILE A 716 21.61 2.56 -18.44
C ILE A 716 21.32 3.53 -19.60
N ILE A 717 20.34 3.24 -20.48
CA ILE A 717 20.04 4.01 -21.70
C ILE A 717 18.71 4.77 -21.52
N LEU A 718 18.56 5.51 -20.43
CA LEU A 718 17.57 6.59 -20.37
C LEU A 718 17.90 7.73 -21.35
N GLU A 719 19.06 7.71 -22.01
CA GLU A 719 19.36 8.60 -23.15
C GLU A 719 18.54 8.31 -24.41
N GLY A 720 17.76 7.23 -24.40
CA GLY A 720 16.95 6.74 -25.51
C GLY A 720 17.74 5.84 -26.47
N ASN A 721 17.10 4.78 -26.94
CA ASN A 721 17.69 3.87 -27.92
C ASN A 721 18.09 4.62 -29.19
N ARG A 722 19.27 4.32 -29.72
CA ARG A 722 19.67 4.80 -31.05
C ARG A 722 18.97 3.94 -32.10
N MET A 723 18.86 4.43 -33.34
CA MET A 723 18.09 3.73 -34.36
C MET A 723 18.62 2.32 -34.67
N TRP A 724 19.93 2.08 -34.52
CA TRP A 724 20.52 0.74 -34.58
C TRP A 724 19.93 -0.20 -33.51
N ASP A 725 19.84 0.27 -32.26
CA ASP A 725 19.29 -0.52 -31.16
C ASP A 725 17.82 -0.83 -31.41
N ILE A 726 17.05 0.18 -31.83
CA ILE A 726 15.60 0.03 -32.12
C ILE A 726 15.36 -1.02 -33.21
N TYR A 727 16.13 -0.99 -34.30
CA TYR A 727 16.00 -1.95 -35.38
C TYR A 727 16.18 -3.40 -34.88
N TYR A 728 17.25 -3.67 -34.13
CA TYR A 728 17.52 -5.03 -33.63
C TYR A 728 16.62 -5.45 -32.47
N ILE A 729 16.20 -4.50 -31.62
CA ILE A 729 15.17 -4.75 -30.61
C ILE A 729 13.87 -5.19 -31.30
N VAL A 730 13.42 -4.46 -32.32
CA VAL A 730 12.21 -4.81 -33.06
C VAL A 730 12.35 -6.19 -33.71
N LYS A 731 13.51 -6.53 -34.31
CA LYS A 731 13.74 -7.89 -34.82
C LYS A 731 13.62 -8.96 -33.71
N GLY A 732 14.22 -8.73 -32.56
CA GLY A 732 14.14 -9.64 -31.41
C GLY A 732 12.71 -9.81 -30.88
N LEU A 733 11.95 -8.72 -30.82
CA LEU A 733 10.53 -8.72 -30.45
C LEU A 733 9.67 -9.45 -31.48
N LEU A 734 9.95 -9.29 -32.78
CA LEU A 734 9.25 -9.98 -33.86
C LEU A 734 9.47 -11.50 -33.82
N VAL A 735 10.72 -11.93 -33.58
CA VAL A 735 11.04 -13.36 -33.33
C VAL A 735 10.32 -13.86 -32.06
N SER A 736 10.17 -12.98 -31.08
CA SER A 736 9.42 -13.24 -29.84
C SER A 736 7.90 -13.17 -29.99
N LYS A 737 7.38 -12.92 -31.20
CA LYS A 737 5.95 -12.71 -31.51
C LYS A 737 5.30 -11.54 -30.75
N MET A 738 6.10 -10.60 -30.24
CA MET A 738 5.64 -9.39 -29.53
C MET A 738 5.27 -8.27 -30.52
N TYR A 739 4.31 -8.55 -31.40
CA TYR A 739 4.01 -7.70 -32.56
C TYR A 739 3.46 -6.32 -32.18
N GLU A 740 2.62 -6.20 -31.16
CA GLU A 740 2.07 -4.89 -30.75
C GLU A 740 3.14 -4.01 -30.09
N THR A 741 4.06 -4.60 -29.32
CA THR A 741 5.22 -3.86 -28.79
C THR A 741 6.12 -3.39 -29.93
N SER A 742 6.42 -4.25 -30.92
CA SER A 742 7.16 -3.87 -32.13
C SER A 742 6.48 -2.72 -32.90
N LYS A 743 5.16 -2.81 -33.08
CA LYS A 743 4.34 -1.79 -33.74
C LYS A 743 4.33 -0.47 -32.97
N GLY A 744 4.27 -0.52 -31.63
CA GLY A 744 4.37 0.64 -30.75
C GLY A 744 5.73 1.33 -30.86
N MET A 745 6.82 0.55 -30.85
CA MET A 745 8.17 1.09 -31.05
C MET A 745 8.32 1.77 -32.42
N ILE A 746 7.79 1.18 -33.49
CA ILE A 746 7.76 1.84 -34.81
C ILE A 746 6.85 3.08 -34.77
N GLY A 747 5.69 3.00 -34.13
CA GLY A 747 4.77 4.11 -33.95
C GLY A 747 5.40 5.33 -33.26
N ASN A 748 6.30 5.09 -32.31
CA ASN A 748 7.09 6.15 -31.68
C ASN A 748 8.02 6.85 -32.69
N LEU A 749 8.64 6.13 -33.62
CA LEU A 749 9.44 6.72 -34.69
C LEU A 749 8.58 7.56 -35.66
N LEU A 750 7.39 7.07 -36.00
CA LEU A 750 6.44 7.83 -36.83
C LEU A 750 6.03 9.13 -36.12
N HIS A 751 5.79 9.07 -34.81
CA HIS A 751 5.47 10.24 -33.99
C HIS A 751 6.61 11.26 -33.96
N LEU A 752 7.86 10.81 -33.85
CA LEU A 752 9.03 11.70 -33.90
C LEU A 752 9.14 12.41 -35.26
N ILE A 753 8.91 11.72 -36.37
CA ILE A 753 8.87 12.34 -37.70
C ILE A 753 7.72 13.35 -37.80
N ASP A 754 6.59 13.09 -37.18
CA ASP A 754 5.45 14.00 -37.21
C ASP A 754 5.76 15.33 -36.50
N ILE A 755 6.46 15.26 -35.37
CA ILE A 755 6.81 16.45 -34.58
C ILE A 755 8.02 17.19 -35.16
N TYR A 756 9.08 16.46 -35.55
CA TYR A 756 10.39 17.06 -35.86
C TYR A 756 10.75 17.00 -37.36
N GLY A 757 9.98 16.28 -38.18
CA GLY A 757 10.26 16.08 -39.61
C GLY A 757 11.32 15.01 -39.92
N TYR A 758 12.05 14.54 -38.91
CA TYR A 758 13.04 13.45 -38.98
C TYR A 758 13.11 12.73 -37.63
N ILE A 759 13.86 11.64 -37.54
CA ILE A 759 14.10 10.91 -36.29
C ILE A 759 15.34 11.50 -35.60
N PRO A 760 15.21 12.13 -34.41
CA PRO A 760 16.35 12.63 -33.67
C PRO A 760 17.33 11.52 -33.24
N TYR A 761 18.56 11.89 -32.91
CA TYR A 761 19.61 10.95 -32.51
C TYR A 761 19.25 10.06 -31.30
N GLY A 762 18.41 10.58 -30.39
CA GLY A 762 17.87 9.84 -29.25
C GLY A 762 16.73 10.62 -28.58
N TYR A 763 16.24 10.13 -27.44
CA TYR A 763 15.01 10.65 -26.81
C TYR A 763 15.25 11.76 -25.77
N ARG A 764 16.37 12.48 -25.89
CA ARG A 764 16.74 13.58 -25.00
C ARG A 764 16.65 14.90 -25.74
N ILE A 765 16.26 15.97 -25.05
CA ILE A 765 16.06 17.28 -25.66
C ILE A 765 17.32 17.81 -26.36
N TYR A 766 18.51 17.47 -25.86
CA TYR A 766 19.78 17.88 -26.45
C TYR A 766 20.17 17.08 -27.71
N HIS A 767 19.45 15.99 -28.03
CA HIS A 767 19.61 15.23 -29.27
C HIS A 767 18.79 15.79 -30.43
N LEU A 768 17.89 16.75 -30.18
CA LEU A 768 16.95 17.23 -31.19
C LEU A 768 17.66 17.73 -32.46
N LYS A 769 18.80 18.42 -32.35
CA LYS A 769 19.52 18.97 -33.52
C LYS A 769 20.45 17.99 -34.25
N LYS A 770 20.38 16.69 -33.93
CA LYS A 770 21.13 15.61 -34.57
C LYS A 770 20.18 14.55 -35.11
N THR A 771 20.47 14.00 -36.28
CA THR A 771 19.77 12.84 -36.82
C THR A 771 20.50 11.53 -36.46
N THR A 772 19.97 10.41 -36.93
CA THR A 772 20.52 9.06 -36.79
C THR A 772 20.44 8.34 -38.14
N VAL A 773 21.15 7.23 -38.30
CA VAL A 773 21.04 6.37 -39.49
C VAL A 773 19.56 6.04 -39.86
N PRO A 774 19.16 6.13 -41.15
CA PRO A 774 17.76 5.97 -41.56
C PRO A 774 17.34 4.51 -41.74
N LEU A 775 17.15 3.80 -40.62
CA LEU A 775 16.73 2.39 -40.61
C LEU A 775 15.21 2.20 -40.47
N LEU A 776 14.39 3.25 -40.43
CA LEU A 776 12.95 3.12 -40.26
C LEU A 776 12.34 2.24 -41.37
N ALA A 777 12.71 2.46 -42.63
CA ALA A 777 12.20 1.66 -43.75
C ALA A 777 12.54 0.17 -43.62
N LEU A 778 13.76 -0.16 -43.17
CA LEU A 778 14.17 -1.53 -42.90
C LEU A 778 13.37 -2.13 -41.73
N THR A 779 13.16 -1.35 -40.66
CA THR A 779 12.40 -1.77 -39.47
C THR A 779 10.93 -2.05 -39.83
N VAL A 780 10.31 -1.18 -40.64
CA VAL A 780 8.95 -1.39 -41.15
C VAL A 780 8.88 -2.59 -42.09
N ASN A 781 9.91 -2.82 -42.91
CA ASN A 781 9.98 -4.02 -43.75
C ASN A 781 10.06 -5.30 -42.92
N GLU A 782 10.92 -5.38 -41.91
CA GLU A 782 10.96 -6.53 -41.00
C GLU A 782 9.59 -6.77 -40.34
N TYR A 783 8.97 -5.72 -39.82
CA TYR A 783 7.62 -5.81 -39.24
C TYR A 783 6.58 -6.32 -40.24
N PHE A 784 6.58 -5.79 -41.46
CA PHE A 784 5.64 -6.20 -42.50
C PHE A 784 5.88 -7.65 -42.95
N GLN A 785 7.12 -8.10 -43.11
CA GLN A 785 7.44 -9.49 -43.46
C GLN A 785 6.95 -10.49 -42.39
N HIS A 786 6.96 -10.11 -41.11
CA HIS A 786 6.51 -10.97 -40.02
C HIS A 786 4.99 -10.95 -39.80
N THR A 787 4.31 -9.84 -40.13
CA THR A 787 2.90 -9.63 -39.75
C THR A 787 1.94 -9.55 -40.93
N ASN A 788 2.43 -9.26 -42.15
CA ASN A 788 1.62 -8.90 -43.32
C ASN A 788 0.57 -7.80 -43.03
N ASN A 789 0.80 -6.93 -42.04
CA ASN A 789 -0.16 -5.91 -41.63
C ASN A 789 -0.22 -4.74 -42.63
N LEU A 790 -1.11 -4.87 -43.61
CA LEU A 790 -1.26 -3.91 -44.71
C LEU A 790 -1.75 -2.53 -44.24
N ASP A 791 -2.58 -2.47 -43.21
CA ASP A 791 -3.11 -1.20 -42.68
C ASP A 791 -2.02 -0.39 -41.99
N PHE A 792 -1.19 -1.06 -41.18
CA PHE A 792 -0.02 -0.41 -40.59
C PHE A 792 0.98 0.02 -41.66
N LEU A 793 1.20 -0.80 -42.70
CA LEU A 793 2.06 -0.44 -43.82
C LEU A 793 1.57 0.83 -44.53
N LYS A 794 0.27 0.92 -44.85
CA LYS A 794 -0.34 2.12 -45.46
C LYS A 794 -0.16 3.35 -44.57
N LYS A 795 -0.29 3.19 -43.25
CA LYS A 795 -0.06 4.28 -42.27
C LYS A 795 1.41 4.71 -42.21
N ALA A 796 2.35 3.78 -42.27
CA ALA A 796 3.79 4.06 -42.16
C ALA A 796 4.39 4.64 -43.45
N LEU A 797 3.88 4.25 -44.62
CA LEU A 797 4.47 4.57 -45.93
C LEU A 797 4.70 6.07 -46.20
N PRO A 798 3.78 7.01 -45.86
CA PRO A 798 4.05 8.43 -46.00
C PRO A 798 5.22 8.93 -45.13
N TYR A 799 5.43 8.33 -43.96
CA TYR A 799 6.53 8.69 -43.06
C TYR A 799 7.88 8.18 -43.59
N LEU A 800 7.89 7.02 -44.24
CA LEU A 800 9.09 6.52 -44.93
C LEU A 800 9.55 7.48 -46.03
N GLU A 801 8.59 8.04 -46.78
CA GLU A 801 8.92 9.07 -47.76
C GLU A 801 9.37 10.38 -47.12
N LYS A 802 8.71 10.83 -46.04
CA LYS A 802 9.14 12.03 -45.30
C LYS A 802 10.59 11.91 -44.83
N GLU A 803 10.96 10.78 -44.24
CA GLU A 803 12.34 10.52 -43.83
C GLU A 803 13.28 10.52 -45.04
N PHE A 804 12.93 9.82 -46.13
CA PHE A 804 13.76 9.80 -47.34
C PHE A 804 13.94 11.20 -47.95
N LEU A 805 12.88 12.00 -48.00
CA LEU A 805 12.90 13.38 -48.52
C LEU A 805 13.73 14.30 -47.63
N PHE A 806 13.71 14.11 -46.31
CA PHE A 806 14.61 14.82 -45.41
C PHE A 806 16.08 14.55 -45.78
N TRP A 807 16.46 13.29 -46.01
CA TRP A 807 17.81 12.96 -46.45
C TRP A 807 18.12 13.56 -47.83
N GLU A 808 17.18 13.50 -48.77
CA GLU A 808 17.36 14.04 -50.12
C GLU A 808 17.57 15.56 -50.10
N LYS A 809 16.79 16.28 -49.30
CA LYS A 809 16.85 17.73 -49.24
C LYS A 809 18.02 18.25 -48.40
N GLU A 810 18.22 17.67 -47.23
CA GLU A 810 19.09 18.25 -46.19
C GLU A 810 20.46 17.56 -46.11
N ARG A 811 20.66 16.40 -46.75
CA ARG A 811 21.86 15.55 -46.59
C ARG A 811 22.45 15.04 -47.91
N SER A 812 21.85 15.38 -49.05
CA SER A 812 22.38 14.98 -50.36
C SER A 812 23.48 15.92 -50.85
N VAL A 813 24.37 15.39 -51.68
CA VAL A 813 25.45 16.11 -52.35
C VAL A 813 25.60 15.60 -53.79
N SER A 814 25.81 16.51 -54.74
CA SER A 814 26.11 16.13 -56.12
C SER A 814 27.59 15.80 -56.27
N VAL A 815 27.90 14.59 -56.72
CA VAL A 815 29.26 14.09 -56.94
C VAL A 815 29.46 13.74 -58.41
N LYS A 816 30.48 14.33 -59.03
CA LYS A 816 30.84 14.07 -60.43
C LYS A 816 31.78 12.88 -60.53
N ILE A 817 31.38 11.84 -61.27
CA ILE A 817 32.18 10.62 -61.51
C ILE A 817 32.19 10.35 -63.01
N SER A 818 33.40 10.33 -63.62
CA SER A 818 33.61 10.05 -65.06
C SER A 818 32.63 10.80 -65.96
N GLU A 819 32.50 12.12 -65.75
CA GLU A 819 31.62 13.08 -66.44
C GLU A 819 30.13 13.09 -66.07
N LYS A 820 29.63 12.08 -65.34
CA LYS A 820 28.23 12.06 -64.87
C LYS A 820 28.11 12.59 -63.44
N ASN A 821 27.06 13.38 -63.19
CA ASN A 821 26.70 13.80 -61.84
C ASN A 821 25.80 12.73 -61.20
N TYR A 822 26.13 12.38 -59.96
CA TYR A 822 25.38 11.45 -59.14
C TYR A 822 25.01 12.10 -57.81
N THR A 823 23.91 11.66 -57.21
CA THR A 823 23.48 12.13 -55.89
C THR A 823 23.96 11.17 -54.81
N GLY A 824 24.94 11.59 -54.01
CA GLY A 824 25.39 10.88 -52.82
C GLY A 824 24.83 11.51 -51.54
N PHE A 825 24.98 10.82 -50.41
CA PHE A 825 24.50 11.28 -49.11
C PHE A 825 25.64 11.26 -48.10
N ARG A 826 25.61 12.21 -47.17
CA ARG A 826 26.55 12.29 -46.04
C ARG A 826 25.81 12.68 -44.77
N TYR A 827 26.37 12.33 -43.61
CA TYR A 827 25.88 12.92 -42.36
C TYR A 827 26.27 14.39 -42.30
N GLN A 828 25.49 15.18 -41.59
CA GLN A 828 25.74 16.61 -41.44
C GLN A 828 24.98 17.13 -40.21
N ALA A 829 25.67 17.13 -39.07
CA ALA A 829 25.09 17.70 -37.86
C ALA A 829 25.17 19.23 -37.90
N SER A 830 24.14 19.89 -37.36
CA SER A 830 24.10 21.36 -37.27
C SER A 830 24.88 21.94 -36.07
N PRO A 831 24.90 21.30 -34.88
CA PRO A 831 25.62 21.84 -33.73
C PRO A 831 27.14 21.90 -33.97
N ASN A 832 27.76 23.01 -33.57
CA ASN A 832 29.22 23.23 -33.58
C ASN A 832 29.79 23.37 -32.16
N ILE A 833 29.12 22.76 -31.19
CA ILE A 833 29.52 22.71 -29.76
C ILE A 833 29.90 21.29 -29.37
N PRO A 834 30.62 21.08 -28.24
CA PRO A 834 30.84 19.74 -27.69
C PRO A 834 29.52 18.97 -27.52
N ARG A 835 29.55 17.65 -27.69
CA ARG A 835 28.38 16.80 -27.40
C ARG A 835 28.03 16.92 -25.92
N VAL A 836 26.76 17.17 -25.60
CA VAL A 836 26.31 17.37 -24.22
C VAL A 836 26.58 16.12 -23.38
N GLU A 837 26.32 14.95 -23.96
CA GLU A 837 26.58 13.64 -23.36
C GLU A 837 28.07 13.32 -23.12
N ASN A 838 28.98 14.10 -23.73
CA ASN A 838 30.43 13.89 -23.62
C ASN A 838 31.19 15.21 -23.47
N PHE A 839 30.55 16.22 -22.85
CA PHE A 839 30.96 17.61 -22.96
C PHE A 839 32.41 17.82 -22.58
N TYR A 840 32.83 17.31 -21.43
CA TYR A 840 34.21 17.46 -20.93
C TYR A 840 35.25 16.83 -21.85
N SER A 841 34.99 15.63 -22.38
CA SER A 841 35.94 14.93 -23.24
C SER A 841 36.08 15.64 -24.60
N ASP A 842 34.96 16.00 -25.21
CA ASP A 842 34.92 16.72 -26.48
C ASP A 842 35.51 18.14 -26.36
N TYR A 843 35.22 18.82 -25.25
CA TYR A 843 35.78 20.13 -24.95
C TYR A 843 37.30 20.04 -24.80
N ASN A 844 37.80 19.08 -24.03
CA ASN A 844 39.25 18.88 -23.84
C ASN A 844 39.99 18.48 -25.12
N LEU A 845 39.34 17.73 -26.03
CA LEU A 845 39.89 17.42 -27.34
C LEU A 845 39.95 18.66 -28.23
N GLY A 846 38.87 19.45 -28.26
CA GLY A 846 38.81 20.68 -29.04
C GLY A 846 39.74 21.75 -28.50
N SER A 847 39.90 21.89 -27.19
CA SER A 847 40.73 22.93 -26.56
C SER A 847 42.23 22.82 -26.90
N GLN A 848 42.67 21.72 -27.51
CA GLN A 848 44.02 21.59 -28.07
C GLN A 848 44.23 22.37 -29.38
N LEU A 849 43.16 22.89 -29.98
CA LEU A 849 43.19 23.75 -31.16
C LEU A 849 43.24 25.21 -30.70
N SER A 850 44.22 25.96 -31.20
CA SER A 850 44.47 27.34 -30.80
C SER A 850 43.38 28.29 -31.30
N ASP A 851 42.91 28.09 -32.53
CA ASP A 851 41.92 28.94 -33.18
C ASP A 851 40.47 28.56 -32.80
N CYS A 852 39.60 29.55 -32.70
CA CYS A 852 38.20 29.33 -32.31
C CYS A 852 37.37 28.68 -33.42
N ASP A 853 37.59 29.08 -34.67
CA ASP A 853 36.86 28.52 -35.82
C ASP A 853 37.27 27.07 -36.04
N ASP A 854 38.55 26.74 -35.85
CA ASP A 854 39.04 25.36 -35.84
C ASP A 854 38.36 24.50 -34.76
N ARG A 855 38.14 25.06 -33.55
CA ARG A 855 37.41 24.36 -32.47
C ARG A 855 35.95 24.10 -32.83
N LEU A 856 35.26 25.12 -33.33
CA LEU A 856 33.85 25.01 -33.72
C LEU A 856 33.68 24.00 -34.87
N GLU A 857 34.55 24.04 -35.87
CA GLU A 857 34.53 23.09 -36.98
C GLU A 857 34.88 21.67 -36.52
N TYR A 858 35.86 21.52 -35.60
CA TYR A 858 36.18 20.24 -35.01
C TYR A 858 35.00 19.64 -34.23
N TRP A 859 34.33 20.42 -33.37
CA TRP A 859 33.15 19.95 -32.65
C TRP A 859 31.99 19.63 -33.58
N LYS A 860 31.77 20.42 -34.63
CA LYS A 860 30.77 20.11 -35.66
C LYS A 860 31.05 18.80 -36.38
N LYS A 861 32.33 18.53 -36.67
CA LYS A 861 32.80 17.25 -37.21
C LYS A 861 32.55 16.09 -36.25
N LEU A 862 32.79 16.26 -34.94
CA LEU A 862 32.44 15.26 -33.92
C LEU A 862 30.94 14.97 -33.87
N GLN A 863 30.12 16.02 -33.87
CA GLN A 863 28.66 15.91 -33.88
C GLN A 863 28.19 15.16 -35.14
N THR A 864 28.75 15.49 -36.32
CA THR A 864 28.41 14.87 -37.60
C THR A 864 28.75 13.38 -37.63
N ILE A 865 29.95 13.02 -37.17
CA ILE A 865 30.37 11.63 -37.09
C ILE A 865 29.46 10.82 -36.15
N SER A 866 28.99 11.44 -35.06
CA SER A 866 28.15 10.75 -34.08
C SER A 866 26.80 10.27 -34.63
N GLU A 867 26.29 10.90 -35.70
CA GLU A 867 25.04 10.48 -36.38
C GLU A 867 25.16 9.08 -37.00
N SER A 868 26.38 8.61 -37.33
CA SER A 868 26.60 7.31 -37.99
C SER A 868 26.43 6.09 -37.08
N SER A 869 26.77 6.18 -35.77
CA SER A 869 26.51 5.16 -34.72
C SER A 869 27.35 5.44 -33.45
N GLN A 870 27.15 4.64 -32.38
CA GLN A 870 28.04 4.63 -31.21
C GLN A 870 29.49 4.18 -31.51
N LEU A 871 29.75 3.54 -32.64
CA LEU A 871 31.12 3.11 -32.97
C LEU A 871 32.03 4.30 -33.14
N SER A 872 31.50 5.33 -33.80
CA SER A 872 32.21 6.56 -34.02
C SER A 872 32.39 7.34 -32.72
N TYR A 873 31.40 7.26 -31.81
CA TYR A 873 31.44 7.81 -30.44
C TYR A 873 32.67 7.31 -29.66
N ARG A 874 32.93 5.99 -29.61
CA ARG A 874 34.12 5.45 -28.90
C ARG A 874 35.42 5.60 -29.69
N TRP A 875 35.36 5.59 -31.02
CA TRP A 875 36.56 5.74 -31.85
C TRP A 875 37.18 7.13 -31.74
N ILE A 876 36.35 8.19 -31.72
CA ILE A 876 36.75 9.57 -31.41
C ILE A 876 37.48 9.62 -30.05
N THR A 877 36.95 8.89 -29.06
CA THR A 877 37.49 8.91 -27.70
C THR A 877 38.83 8.16 -27.59
N TYR A 878 39.04 7.11 -28.40
CA TYR A 878 40.24 6.27 -28.33
C TYR A 878 41.46 6.89 -29.04
N LYS A 879 41.27 7.58 -30.17
CA LYS A 879 42.37 8.28 -30.85
C LYS A 879 42.48 9.73 -30.41
N LYS A 880 43.05 9.95 -29.20
CA LYS A 880 43.42 11.29 -28.74
C LYS A 880 44.47 12.00 -29.61
N GLU A 881 45.24 11.29 -30.43
CA GLU A 881 46.50 11.82 -30.97
C GLU A 881 46.52 12.24 -32.45
N LYS A 882 45.42 12.14 -33.20
CA LYS A 882 45.44 12.59 -34.60
C LYS A 882 44.24 13.49 -34.92
N LYS A 883 44.51 14.81 -34.92
CA LYS A 883 43.59 15.88 -35.33
C LYS A 883 43.05 15.69 -36.77
N ASP A 884 43.81 15.02 -37.64
CA ASP A 884 43.51 14.86 -39.08
C ASP A 884 42.65 13.64 -39.48
N VAL A 885 42.03 12.92 -38.54
CA VAL A 885 41.39 11.63 -38.88
C VAL A 885 39.92 11.78 -39.29
N ILE A 886 39.33 12.95 -39.08
CA ILE A 886 37.90 13.17 -39.29
C ILE A 886 37.66 13.92 -40.61
N ASP A 887 37.35 13.15 -41.64
CA ASP A 887 36.89 13.65 -42.93
C ASP A 887 35.36 13.50 -43.04
N THR A 888 34.63 14.61 -42.98
CA THR A 888 33.17 14.67 -43.17
C THR A 888 32.76 14.90 -44.61
N ASN A 889 33.72 15.08 -45.54
CA ASN A 889 33.46 15.27 -46.97
C ASN A 889 33.46 13.94 -47.76
N ILE A 890 33.33 12.81 -47.07
CA ILE A 890 33.19 11.49 -47.68
C ILE A 890 31.72 11.13 -47.96
N LEU A 891 31.51 10.18 -48.86
CA LEU A 891 30.23 9.49 -49.03
C LEU A 891 30.27 8.16 -48.25
N PRO A 892 29.64 8.07 -47.06
CA PRO A 892 29.76 6.89 -46.22
C PRO A 892 29.07 5.72 -46.91
N ILE A 893 29.81 4.62 -47.08
CA ILE A 893 29.30 3.44 -47.79
C ILE A 893 28.04 2.91 -47.09
N GLU A 894 28.02 2.88 -45.76
CA GLU A 894 26.90 2.31 -45.01
C GLU A 894 25.63 3.15 -45.20
N LEU A 895 25.73 4.48 -45.08
CA LEU A 895 24.60 5.38 -45.24
C LEU A 895 23.99 5.28 -46.65
N ASN A 896 24.85 5.36 -47.68
CA ASN A 896 24.39 5.31 -49.06
C ASN A 896 23.83 3.92 -49.41
N SER A 897 24.34 2.84 -48.79
CA SER A 897 23.82 1.48 -49.00
C SER A 897 22.45 1.32 -48.37
N ILE A 898 22.27 1.87 -47.17
CA ILE A 898 20.98 1.91 -46.47
C ILE A 898 19.97 2.70 -47.29
N LEU A 899 20.29 3.91 -47.75
CA LEU A 899 19.37 4.72 -48.56
C LEU A 899 19.05 4.09 -49.93
N CYS A 900 20.03 3.43 -50.55
CA CYS A 900 19.80 2.60 -51.74
C CYS A 900 18.78 1.48 -51.44
N ASN A 901 18.92 0.78 -50.32
CA ASN A 901 17.98 -0.25 -49.92
C ASN A 901 16.60 0.33 -49.59
N THR A 902 16.55 1.44 -48.83
CA THR A 902 15.34 2.19 -48.49
C THR A 902 14.54 2.58 -49.74
N SER A 903 15.20 3.11 -50.78
CA SER A 903 14.52 3.40 -52.05
C SER A 903 13.89 2.15 -52.69
N GLY A 904 14.55 0.99 -52.56
CA GLY A 904 13.99 -0.29 -53.00
C GLY A 904 12.81 -0.78 -52.17
N ILE A 905 12.89 -0.64 -50.84
CA ILE A 905 11.80 -0.99 -49.92
C ILE A 905 10.56 -0.13 -50.20
N ILE A 906 10.74 1.18 -50.30
CA ILE A 906 9.64 2.12 -50.61
C ILE A 906 9.03 1.80 -51.97
N ALA A 907 9.85 1.50 -52.99
CA ALA A 907 9.34 1.05 -54.29
C ALA A 907 8.46 -0.21 -54.16
N ASN A 908 8.95 -1.23 -53.46
CA ASN A 908 8.21 -2.48 -53.25
C ASN A 908 6.89 -2.24 -52.49
N PHE A 909 6.89 -1.40 -51.46
CA PHE A 909 5.67 -1.04 -50.74
C PHE A 909 4.67 -0.28 -51.61
N TYR A 910 5.14 0.58 -52.52
CA TYR A 910 4.26 1.22 -53.50
C TYR A 910 3.71 0.26 -54.55
N LYS A 911 4.49 -0.76 -54.94
CA LYS A 911 3.99 -1.86 -55.75
C LYS A 911 2.89 -2.64 -55.03
N ILE A 912 3.09 -2.95 -53.74
CA ILE A 912 2.11 -3.68 -52.91
C ILE A 912 0.83 -2.86 -52.68
N THR A 913 0.96 -1.54 -52.47
CA THR A 913 -0.19 -0.65 -52.22
C THR A 913 -0.84 -0.10 -53.49
N GLY A 914 -0.31 -0.39 -54.68
CA GLY A 914 -0.92 -0.08 -55.97
C GLY A 914 -0.59 1.31 -56.55
N ASN A 915 0.43 2.02 -56.08
CA ASN A 915 0.85 3.31 -56.64
C ASN A 915 1.99 3.14 -57.65
N ASN A 916 1.63 2.97 -58.93
CA ASN A 916 2.58 2.68 -60.01
C ASN A 916 3.58 3.82 -60.29
N ASP A 917 3.17 5.08 -60.16
CA ASP A 917 4.05 6.22 -60.45
C ASP A 917 5.16 6.34 -59.41
N LYS A 918 4.80 6.22 -58.13
CA LYS A 918 5.79 6.20 -57.05
C LYS A 918 6.66 4.96 -57.10
N PHE A 919 6.11 3.78 -57.42
CA PHE A 919 6.91 2.57 -57.65
C PHE A 919 8.00 2.80 -58.70
N LYS A 920 7.65 3.38 -59.86
CA LYS A 920 8.62 3.71 -60.93
C LYS A 920 9.67 4.72 -60.46
N LYS A 921 9.24 5.80 -59.79
CA LYS A 921 10.14 6.83 -59.23
C LYS A 921 11.21 6.23 -58.33
N TYR A 922 10.80 5.47 -57.30
CA TYR A 922 11.73 4.90 -56.32
C TYR A 922 12.58 3.76 -56.90
N THR A 923 12.06 3.01 -57.89
CA THR A 923 12.85 2.03 -58.64
C THR A 923 13.98 2.71 -59.43
N GLN A 924 13.71 3.86 -60.04
CA GLN A 924 14.72 4.62 -60.78
C GLN A 924 15.77 5.23 -59.83
N LEU A 925 15.35 5.73 -58.66
CA LEU A 925 16.27 6.19 -57.61
C LEU A 925 17.23 5.07 -57.18
N LYS A 926 16.73 3.86 -56.90
CA LYS A 926 17.55 2.69 -56.57
C LYS A 926 18.60 2.38 -57.64
N LYS A 927 18.23 2.44 -58.92
CA LYS A 927 19.15 2.22 -60.05
C LYS A 927 20.26 3.29 -60.07
N SER A 928 19.91 4.54 -59.84
CA SER A 928 20.88 5.65 -59.75
C SER A 928 21.89 5.42 -58.62
N PHE A 929 21.42 5.01 -57.43
CA PHE A 929 22.30 4.67 -56.31
C PHE A 929 23.28 3.54 -56.63
N LYS A 930 22.79 2.44 -57.22
CA LYS A 930 23.65 1.33 -57.64
C LYS A 930 24.76 1.79 -58.59
N ALA A 931 24.46 2.69 -59.53
CA ALA A 931 25.47 3.21 -60.44
C ALA A 931 26.61 3.96 -59.72
N ILE A 932 26.36 4.63 -58.59
CA ILE A 932 27.40 5.22 -57.74
C ILE A 932 28.33 4.15 -57.19
N PHE A 933 27.77 3.06 -56.66
CA PHE A 933 28.56 1.96 -56.11
C PHE A 933 29.41 1.25 -57.17
N TYR A 934 28.98 1.22 -58.43
CA TYR A 934 29.81 0.67 -59.51
C TYR A 934 30.87 1.66 -60.02
N ASN A 935 30.55 2.95 -60.10
CA ASN A 935 31.41 3.93 -60.77
C ASN A 935 32.33 4.73 -59.83
N ALA A 936 31.98 4.91 -58.56
CA ALA A 936 32.80 5.69 -57.64
C ALA A 936 34.14 5.01 -57.37
N SER A 937 35.22 5.80 -57.27
CA SER A 937 36.54 5.29 -56.90
C SER A 937 36.57 4.83 -55.44
N ASP A 938 37.50 3.95 -55.09
CA ASP A 938 37.70 3.50 -53.70
C ASP A 938 38.06 4.66 -52.75
N LYS A 939 38.56 5.79 -53.28
CA LYS A 939 38.79 7.01 -52.48
C LYS A 939 37.49 7.65 -51.99
N LEU A 940 36.42 7.62 -52.80
CA LEU A 940 35.10 8.13 -52.43
C LEU A 940 34.34 7.12 -51.56
N LYS A 941 34.55 5.82 -51.81
CA LYS A 941 34.00 4.70 -51.04
C LYS A 941 34.88 4.43 -49.82
N LYS A 942 34.86 5.31 -48.83
CA LYS A 942 35.52 5.06 -47.55
C LYS A 942 34.49 4.85 -46.44
N PRO A 943 34.63 3.81 -45.60
CA PRO A 943 33.93 3.80 -44.32
C PRO A 943 34.47 4.95 -43.45
N TYR A 944 33.63 5.57 -42.61
CA TYR A 944 34.14 6.53 -41.60
C TYR A 944 35.22 5.94 -40.71
N ILE A 945 35.17 4.63 -40.47
CA ILE A 945 36.09 3.90 -39.60
C ILE A 945 36.91 2.96 -40.48
N THR A 946 38.07 3.42 -40.95
CA THR A 946 39.00 2.59 -41.76
C THR A 946 39.91 1.69 -40.91
N LYS A 947 39.99 1.92 -39.59
CA LYS A 947 40.80 1.12 -38.66
C LYS A 947 40.13 1.07 -37.28
N ALA A 948 39.10 0.24 -37.11
CA ALA A 948 38.81 -0.27 -35.77
C ALA A 948 40.08 -1.00 -35.30
N SER A 949 40.67 -0.54 -34.21
CA SER A 949 41.99 -0.98 -33.73
C SER A 949 42.04 -2.51 -33.64
N LYS A 950 43.09 -3.11 -34.20
CA LYS A 950 43.49 -4.50 -33.91
C LYS A 950 43.64 -4.78 -32.41
N GLU A 951 43.68 -3.74 -31.56
CA GLU A 951 44.07 -3.86 -30.16
C GLU A 951 42.95 -4.24 -29.18
N LYS A 952 41.65 -4.20 -29.55
CA LYS A 952 40.59 -4.80 -28.72
C LYS A 952 39.42 -5.32 -29.57
N PRO A 953 39.48 -6.58 -30.04
CA PRO A 953 38.33 -7.26 -30.65
C PRO A 953 37.16 -7.45 -29.67
N GLU A 954 37.41 -7.39 -28.36
CA GLU A 954 36.42 -7.69 -27.32
C GLU A 954 35.20 -6.75 -27.32
N ASN A 955 35.32 -5.56 -27.93
CA ASN A 955 34.20 -4.64 -28.10
C ASN A 955 33.77 -4.50 -29.56
N LEU A 956 33.97 -5.52 -30.41
CA LEU A 956 33.26 -5.57 -31.69
C LEU A 956 31.76 -5.69 -31.38
N TYR A 957 31.05 -4.59 -31.57
CA TYR A 957 29.65 -4.49 -31.21
C TYR A 957 28.82 -5.54 -31.96
N PHE A 958 27.97 -6.21 -31.19
CA PHE A 958 27.00 -7.21 -31.64
C PHE A 958 26.31 -6.80 -32.95
N THR A 959 25.93 -5.52 -33.08
CA THR A 959 25.31 -4.92 -34.26
C THR A 959 26.15 -5.06 -35.54
N ILE A 960 27.46 -4.76 -35.52
CA ILE A 960 28.30 -4.90 -36.73
C ILE A 960 28.43 -6.37 -37.11
N ASN A 961 28.73 -7.23 -36.13
CA ASN A 961 28.86 -8.66 -36.36
C ASN A 961 27.57 -9.20 -36.98
N GLN A 962 26.42 -8.81 -36.44
CA GLN A 962 25.13 -9.20 -36.97
C GLN A 962 24.92 -8.69 -38.40
N MET A 963 25.27 -7.43 -38.72
CA MET A 963 25.20 -6.91 -40.09
C MET A 963 26.10 -7.69 -41.06
N ILE A 964 27.34 -8.00 -40.67
CA ILE A 964 28.28 -8.76 -41.51
C ILE A 964 27.74 -10.17 -41.72
N ILE A 965 27.27 -10.83 -40.65
CA ILE A 965 26.69 -12.18 -40.72
C ILE A 965 25.46 -12.19 -41.64
N GLU A 966 24.51 -11.26 -41.46
CA GLU A 966 23.32 -11.16 -42.32
C GLU A 966 23.70 -10.85 -43.78
N GLY A 967 24.70 -10.00 -44.00
CA GLY A 967 25.21 -9.68 -45.33
C GLY A 967 25.84 -10.89 -46.03
N LEU A 968 26.62 -11.70 -45.30
CA LEU A 968 27.20 -12.94 -45.81
C LEU A 968 26.12 -13.99 -46.10
N LEU A 969 25.17 -14.19 -45.18
CA LEU A 969 24.03 -15.10 -45.36
C LEU A 969 23.13 -14.69 -46.53
N GLY A 970 23.00 -13.39 -46.80
CA GLY A 970 22.24 -12.87 -47.94
C GLY A 970 22.98 -12.92 -49.27
N SER A 971 24.29 -13.17 -49.27
CA SER A 971 25.04 -13.36 -50.51
C SER A 971 24.80 -14.78 -51.02
N ASN A 972 24.35 -14.93 -52.27
CA ASN A 972 24.18 -16.25 -52.90
C ASN A 972 25.52 -17.03 -53.07
N ASN A 973 26.63 -16.50 -52.57
CA ASN A 973 27.85 -17.25 -52.35
C ASN A 973 27.71 -18.00 -51.01
N THR A 974 26.96 -19.09 -51.02
CA THR A 974 27.09 -20.14 -49.99
C THR A 974 28.49 -20.71 -49.98
#